data_AF-A0A957N7C7-F1
#
_entry.id   AF-A0A957N7C7-F1
#
_cell.length_a   1.000
_cell.length_b   1.000
_cell.length_c   1.000
_cell.angle_alpha   90.00
_cell.angle_beta   90.00
_cell.angle_gamma   90.00
#
_symmetry.space_group_name_H-M   'P 1'
#
loop_
_entity.id
_entity.type
_entity.pdbx_description
1 polymer ?
#
loop_
_entity_poly.entity_id
_entity_poly.type
_entity_poly.pdbx_seq_one_letter_code
_entity_poly.pdbx_strand_id
1 'polypeptide(L)'
;VDGLFGPLGLEALADGSLLVAEEGTGQRDDSAGVSLITPDGTVGRFISGLPSTRDAGDLAGVPLVKLSPDGTTLYVGNFGVGHLWTYTLSADEQAHGIALPATPLTTDDLGTAMARLNNVMLINPFDMTFDAAGVPVVADASGNGVAKENANGTTRFIHRFDQLPNPVMASDTIEAVPTGITRVDDEYWVTLTGGCPYPAGGGQLVAIDEARNQRTIVDGLNMPIDVAVGPDGTVWVLEFARFTADADCFSGKGYQTETGRLSRLRPDGTLETVIDHLNFPGAVLPLDDGSLYISEVLPGRVLHVIFDGGATSNLSEDLAPSAQTRVQSGPRTPINDMHATLRAVVAAQGLTPNPGADQQEDDTPAAQLGQLLFFDPILSGDKNISCATCHHPAFAGADGRVLPIGTGGVGLGPTRTFTDTILLADEAGTVRRLAVRNGGDAVHNPFAGQFVPRNSPTIINSALLPQQFWDGRVQSYAAAGGGTVKTKERTVNDLAMTDPLAVQALFPVASLHEMAGATFGGLAPQDIRTHLLDRLRAVPAYVDRFRDAFGTADEAPAEAVTLSRLVEALAAFERRFIYTDAPWDRYLAGDETALSDAQIQGALLFFGAVDPAINCAQCHGGDLFTDGAFRNILAPQLGPGKGNGYTGREDWGRAGVTFDARDRYAFRTPGLRNVTLTAPYLHSGAY
;
A
#
# COMPACT_ATOMS: atom_id res chain seq x y z
N VAL A 1 -12.38 -14.59 -4.93
CA VAL A 1 -11.97 -13.16 -4.98
C VAL A 1 -10.47 -13.07 -5.19
N ASP A 2 -9.97 -12.29 -6.15
CA ASP A 2 -8.53 -12.23 -6.52
C ASP A 2 -7.85 -10.87 -6.25
N GLY A 3 -6.53 -10.93 -6.07
CA GLY A 3 -5.58 -9.82 -5.92
C GLY A 3 -5.61 -9.15 -4.54
N LEU A 4 -5.87 -9.95 -3.52
CA LEU A 4 -5.59 -9.63 -2.12
C LEU A 4 -4.07 -9.72 -1.89
N PHE A 5 -3.56 -9.03 -0.88
CA PHE A 5 -2.15 -8.91 -0.53
C PHE A 5 -1.78 -9.92 0.56
N GLY A 6 -1.61 -11.18 0.18
CA GLY A 6 -1.27 -12.26 1.12
C GLY A 6 -2.37 -12.51 2.15
N PRO A 7 -3.57 -12.96 1.73
CA PRO A 7 -4.68 -13.24 2.64
C PRO A 7 -4.39 -14.48 3.49
N LEU A 8 -4.39 -14.31 4.80
CA LEU A 8 -3.92 -15.32 5.75
C LEU A 8 -4.88 -15.53 6.94
N GLY A 9 -5.81 -14.61 7.19
CA GLY A 9 -6.87 -14.77 8.19
C GLY A 9 -8.25 -14.52 7.61
N LEU A 10 -9.24 -15.27 8.07
CA LEU A 10 -10.63 -15.18 7.61
C LEU A 10 -11.59 -15.13 8.81
N GLU A 11 -12.59 -14.26 8.73
CA GLU A 11 -13.68 -14.19 9.69
C GLU A 11 -14.99 -13.80 9.01
N ALA A 12 -16.05 -14.59 9.19
CA ALA A 12 -17.36 -14.29 8.65
C ALA A 12 -18.18 -13.43 9.62
N LEU A 13 -19.01 -12.56 9.07
CA LEU A 13 -20.01 -11.78 9.79
C LEU A 13 -21.41 -12.39 9.58
N ALA A 14 -22.33 -12.03 10.46
CA ALA A 14 -23.69 -12.59 10.48
C ALA A 14 -24.51 -12.29 9.20
N ASP A 15 -24.17 -11.24 8.46
CA ASP A 15 -24.79 -10.85 7.19
C ASP A 15 -24.23 -11.62 5.98
N GLY A 16 -23.22 -12.48 6.19
CA GLY A 16 -22.50 -13.19 5.13
C GLY A 16 -21.31 -12.43 4.56
N SER A 17 -20.99 -11.24 5.09
CA SER A 17 -19.74 -10.55 4.77
C SER A 17 -18.53 -11.34 5.28
N LEU A 18 -17.40 -11.19 4.61
CA LEU A 18 -16.15 -11.85 4.95
C LEU A 18 -15.05 -10.81 5.20
N LEU A 19 -14.46 -10.82 6.39
CA LEU A 19 -13.25 -10.09 6.71
C LEU A 19 -12.03 -10.96 6.36
N VAL A 20 -11.06 -10.35 5.70
CA VAL A 20 -9.83 -11.00 5.25
C VAL A 20 -8.63 -10.23 5.77
N ALA A 21 -7.84 -10.86 6.62
CA ALA A 21 -6.60 -10.28 7.11
C ALA A 21 -5.45 -10.55 6.11
N GLU A 22 -4.74 -9.50 5.75
CA GLU A 22 -3.75 -9.47 4.67
C GLU A 22 -2.36 -9.04 5.18
N GLU A 23 -1.33 -9.84 4.87
CA GLU A 23 0.08 -9.62 5.23
C GLU A 23 0.69 -8.37 4.58
N GLY A 24 0.15 -7.92 3.45
CA GLY A 24 0.68 -6.79 2.69
C GLY A 24 1.73 -7.21 1.65
N THR A 25 2.74 -6.36 1.44
CA THR A 25 3.75 -6.52 0.37
C THR A 25 4.99 -7.29 0.80
N GLY A 26 5.20 -7.45 2.10
CA GLY A 26 6.40 -8.08 2.64
C GLY A 26 7.66 -7.20 2.56
N GLN A 27 7.53 -5.87 2.41
CA GLN A 27 8.67 -4.97 2.12
C GLN A 27 9.04 -4.02 3.27
N ARG A 28 8.66 -4.33 4.52
CA ARG A 28 8.87 -3.43 5.68
C ARG A 28 8.18 -2.08 5.50
N ASP A 29 6.95 -2.09 4.99
CA ASP A 29 6.09 -0.93 4.78
C ASP A 29 4.80 -1.06 5.62
N ASP A 30 3.86 -0.13 5.46
CA ASP A 30 2.58 -0.14 6.20
C ASP A 30 1.43 -0.68 5.32
N SER A 31 1.67 -1.78 4.60
CA SER A 31 0.74 -2.34 3.61
C SER A 31 -0.20 -3.44 4.09
N ALA A 32 0.00 -3.96 5.31
CA ALA A 32 -0.88 -4.96 5.89
C ALA A 32 -2.23 -4.32 6.28
N GLY A 33 -3.26 -5.15 6.45
CA GLY A 33 -4.60 -4.64 6.78
C GLY A 33 -5.67 -5.72 6.85
N VAL A 34 -6.92 -5.26 6.93
CA VAL A 34 -8.11 -6.13 6.84
C VAL A 34 -8.98 -5.62 5.68
N SER A 35 -9.26 -6.48 4.73
CA SER A 35 -10.25 -6.25 3.67
C SER A 35 -11.61 -6.81 4.08
N LEU A 36 -12.67 -6.19 3.58
CA LEU A 36 -14.04 -6.63 3.71
C LEU A 36 -14.56 -7.01 2.32
N ILE A 37 -15.14 -8.21 2.22
CA ILE A 37 -15.85 -8.71 1.06
C ILE A 37 -17.32 -8.76 1.46
N THR A 38 -18.15 -7.92 0.86
CA THR A 38 -19.60 -7.87 1.13
C THR A 38 -20.32 -9.03 0.42
N PRO A 39 -21.57 -9.36 0.81
CA PRO A 39 -22.29 -10.51 0.25
C PRO A 39 -22.54 -10.41 -1.26
N ASP A 40 -22.58 -9.19 -1.80
CA ASP A 40 -22.70 -8.93 -3.24
C ASP A 40 -21.37 -9.09 -4.02
N GLY A 41 -20.29 -9.45 -3.32
CA GLY A 41 -18.96 -9.64 -3.89
C GLY A 41 -18.13 -8.36 -4.02
N THR A 42 -18.61 -7.21 -3.54
CA THR A 42 -17.79 -5.99 -3.49
C THR A 42 -16.66 -6.18 -2.49
N VAL A 43 -15.43 -5.88 -2.93
CA VAL A 43 -14.23 -5.99 -2.11
C VAL A 43 -13.72 -4.61 -1.83
N GLY A 44 -13.38 -4.30 -0.58
CA GLY A 44 -12.70 -3.05 -0.25
C GLY A 44 -11.91 -3.13 1.05
N ARG A 45 -11.07 -2.14 1.29
CA ARG A 45 -10.22 -2.09 2.48
C ARG A 45 -11.02 -1.57 3.66
N PHE A 46 -11.12 -2.38 4.72
CA PHE A 46 -11.78 -2.00 5.97
C PHE A 46 -10.79 -1.32 6.92
N ILE A 47 -9.62 -1.94 7.13
CA ILE A 47 -8.53 -1.42 7.96
C ILE A 47 -7.24 -1.40 7.13
N SER A 48 -6.53 -0.28 7.14
CA SER A 48 -5.27 -0.06 6.42
C SER A 48 -4.17 0.50 7.32
N GLY A 49 -2.93 0.48 6.84
CA GLY A 49 -1.80 1.10 7.52
C GLY A 49 -1.21 0.21 8.62
N LEU A 50 -1.49 -1.10 8.61
CA LEU A 50 -0.82 -2.03 9.50
C LEU A 50 0.58 -2.35 8.94
N PRO A 51 1.59 -2.56 9.82
CA PRO A 51 2.93 -2.94 9.39
C PRO A 51 2.99 -4.27 8.63
N SER A 52 3.73 -4.30 7.53
CA SER A 52 4.07 -5.49 6.73
C SER A 52 5.57 -5.76 6.84
N THR A 53 5.98 -6.96 7.27
CA THR A 53 7.38 -7.30 7.58
C THR A 53 8.09 -8.05 6.44
N ARG A 54 9.43 -8.14 6.46
CA ARG A 54 10.24 -8.67 5.33
C ARG A 54 10.04 -10.16 5.05
N ASP A 55 9.49 -10.88 6.01
CA ASP A 55 9.51 -12.33 6.04
C ASP A 55 8.27 -12.91 5.34
N ALA A 56 7.95 -12.37 4.15
CA ALA A 56 6.87 -12.90 3.31
C ALA A 56 7.14 -14.40 3.04
N GLY A 57 6.23 -15.25 3.54
CA GLY A 57 6.36 -16.71 3.52
C GLY A 57 6.74 -17.35 4.86
N ASP A 58 7.25 -16.61 5.83
CA ASP A 58 7.48 -17.09 7.22
C ASP A 58 6.20 -17.11 8.06
N LEU A 59 5.07 -16.66 7.47
CA LEU A 59 3.79 -16.51 8.17
C LEU A 59 3.92 -15.62 9.43
N ALA A 60 5.00 -14.83 9.51
CA ALA A 60 5.34 -13.95 10.60
C ALA A 60 4.97 -12.51 10.20
N GLY A 61 4.12 -11.86 10.99
CA GLY A 61 3.70 -10.46 10.75
C GLY A 61 2.27 -10.27 10.26
N VAL A 62 1.51 -11.35 10.06
CA VAL A 62 0.13 -11.28 9.54
C VAL A 62 -0.77 -10.51 10.50
N PRO A 63 -1.76 -9.77 10.01
CA PRO A 63 -2.92 -9.50 10.84
C PRO A 63 -3.78 -10.76 11.00
N LEU A 64 -4.34 -10.97 12.18
CA LEU A 64 -5.47 -11.88 12.34
C LEU A 64 -6.73 -11.05 12.51
N VAL A 65 -7.88 -11.64 12.22
CA VAL A 65 -9.19 -11.02 12.42
C VAL A 65 -10.11 -12.06 13.04
N LYS A 66 -10.75 -11.72 14.17
CA LYS A 66 -11.71 -12.60 14.87
C LYS A 66 -12.81 -11.80 15.55
N LEU A 67 -14.05 -12.27 15.42
CA LEU A 67 -15.20 -11.67 16.10
C LEU A 67 -15.41 -12.36 17.46
N SER A 68 -15.69 -11.58 18.50
CA SER A 68 -16.04 -12.13 19.82
C SER A 68 -17.28 -13.03 19.72
N PRO A 69 -17.43 -14.05 20.60
CA PRO A 69 -18.58 -14.96 20.53
C PRO A 69 -19.94 -14.27 20.71
N ASP A 70 -19.97 -13.10 21.35
CA ASP A 70 -21.18 -12.28 21.50
C ASP A 70 -21.46 -11.37 20.29
N GLY A 71 -20.60 -11.37 19.28
CA GLY A 71 -20.71 -10.58 18.06
C GLY A 71 -20.37 -9.09 18.22
N THR A 72 -19.91 -8.65 19.40
CA THR A 72 -19.80 -7.22 19.71
C THR A 72 -18.44 -6.60 19.37
N THR A 73 -17.38 -7.39 19.36
CA THR A 73 -16.00 -6.88 19.33
C THR A 73 -15.19 -7.63 18.29
N LEU A 74 -14.73 -6.91 17.28
CA LEU A 74 -13.75 -7.40 16.32
C LEU A 74 -12.35 -7.20 16.87
N TYR A 75 -11.58 -8.28 16.93
CA TYR A 75 -10.17 -8.28 17.28
C TYR A 75 -9.32 -8.29 16.02
N VAL A 76 -8.34 -7.40 15.97
CA VAL A 76 -7.41 -7.27 14.84
C VAL A 76 -5.99 -7.31 15.38
N GLY A 77 -5.25 -8.37 15.05
CA GLY A 77 -3.85 -8.52 15.45
C GLY A 77 -2.91 -7.91 14.42
N ASN A 78 -1.67 -7.61 14.79
CA ASN A 78 -0.54 -7.55 13.85
C ASN A 78 0.72 -8.05 14.55
N PHE A 79 1.33 -9.08 13.97
CA PHE A 79 2.37 -9.84 14.65
C PHE A 79 3.69 -9.09 14.72
N GLY A 80 3.98 -8.20 13.75
CA GLY A 80 5.21 -7.41 13.70
C GLY A 80 5.34 -6.35 14.79
N VAL A 81 4.24 -6.00 15.45
CA VAL A 81 4.24 -5.05 16.59
C VAL A 81 3.83 -5.66 17.92
N GLY A 82 3.36 -6.91 17.93
CA GLY A 82 2.85 -7.58 19.13
C GLY A 82 1.64 -6.86 19.73
N HIS A 83 0.72 -6.39 18.88
CA HIS A 83 -0.44 -5.60 19.28
C HIS A 83 -1.75 -6.23 18.79
N LEU A 84 -2.80 -6.14 19.61
CA LEU A 84 -4.17 -6.56 19.31
C LEU A 84 -5.11 -5.36 19.49
N TRP A 85 -5.54 -4.78 18.37
CA TRP A 85 -6.53 -3.71 18.35
C TRP A 85 -7.94 -4.28 18.43
N THR A 86 -8.89 -3.42 18.80
CA THR A 86 -10.31 -3.74 18.70
C THR A 86 -11.12 -2.69 17.99
N TYR A 87 -12.18 -3.18 17.36
CA TYR A 87 -13.26 -2.39 16.83
C TYR A 87 -14.58 -2.91 17.42
N THR A 88 -15.29 -2.06 18.14
CA THR A 88 -16.59 -2.41 18.73
C THR A 88 -17.68 -2.18 17.69
N LEU A 89 -18.39 -3.25 17.32
CA LEU A 89 -19.50 -3.18 16.38
C LEU A 89 -20.71 -2.54 17.08
N SER A 90 -21.29 -1.53 16.43
CA SER A 90 -22.58 -0.96 16.82
C SER A 90 -23.69 -2.01 16.70
N ALA A 91 -24.82 -1.76 17.37
CA ALA A 91 -25.98 -2.65 17.27
C ALA A 91 -26.51 -2.80 15.83
N ASP A 92 -26.29 -1.78 14.99
CA ASP A 92 -26.66 -1.82 13.58
C ASP A 92 -25.70 -2.71 12.78
N GLU A 93 -24.38 -2.57 12.99
CA GLU A 93 -23.37 -3.42 12.34
C GLU A 93 -23.50 -4.89 12.76
N GLN A 94 -23.89 -5.15 14.01
CA GLN A 94 -24.18 -6.50 14.49
C GLN A 94 -25.39 -7.12 13.77
N ALA A 95 -26.41 -6.31 13.48
CA ALA A 95 -27.65 -6.77 12.86
C ALA A 95 -27.59 -6.86 11.34
N HIS A 96 -26.81 -5.99 10.69
CA HIS A 96 -26.83 -5.77 9.25
C HIS A 96 -25.47 -5.90 8.57
N GLY A 97 -24.42 -6.24 9.33
CA GLY A 97 -23.05 -6.30 8.82
C GLY A 97 -22.34 -4.95 8.81
N ILE A 98 -21.05 -4.98 8.48
CA ILE A 98 -20.21 -3.79 8.41
C ILE A 98 -20.30 -3.20 7.00
N ALA A 99 -20.53 -1.89 6.90
CA ALA A 99 -20.46 -1.20 5.62
C ALA A 99 -19.01 -0.94 5.21
N LEU A 100 -18.70 -1.12 3.92
CA LEU A 100 -17.41 -0.74 3.36
C LEU A 100 -17.21 0.78 3.48
N PRO A 101 -16.20 1.25 4.23
CA PRO A 101 -16.00 2.68 4.43
C PRO A 101 -15.46 3.34 3.14
N ALA A 102 -15.72 4.63 2.97
CA ALA A 102 -15.14 5.42 1.86
C ALA A 102 -13.63 5.66 2.06
N THR A 103 -13.20 5.82 3.32
CA THR A 103 -11.81 5.87 3.74
C THR A 103 -11.58 4.73 4.74
N PRO A 104 -10.63 3.83 4.50
CA PRO A 104 -10.34 2.74 5.44
C PRO A 104 -9.96 3.26 6.82
N LEU A 105 -10.32 2.52 7.86
CA LEU A 105 -9.86 2.78 9.23
C LEU A 105 -8.35 2.60 9.29
N THR A 106 -7.70 3.40 10.11
CA THR A 106 -6.28 3.29 10.45
C THR A 106 -6.13 2.84 11.89
N THR A 107 -4.91 2.51 12.32
CA THR A 107 -4.64 2.19 13.73
C THR A 107 -5.08 3.27 14.71
N ASP A 108 -5.13 4.53 14.27
CA ASP A 108 -5.55 5.68 15.09
C ASP A 108 -7.07 5.70 15.31
N ASP A 109 -7.84 4.99 14.46
CA ASP A 109 -9.30 4.85 14.55
C ASP A 109 -9.72 3.63 15.38
N LEU A 110 -8.78 2.75 15.70
CA LEU A 110 -9.05 1.52 16.44
C LEU A 110 -8.86 1.73 17.95
N GLY A 111 -9.69 1.04 18.73
CA GLY A 111 -9.50 0.93 20.16
C GLY A 111 -8.29 0.05 20.49
N THR A 112 -7.85 0.14 21.74
CA THR A 112 -6.93 -0.84 22.32
C THR A 112 -7.73 -1.80 23.19
N ALA A 113 -7.87 -3.08 22.82
CA ALA A 113 -8.33 -4.08 23.78
C ALA A 113 -7.23 -4.52 24.70
N MET A 114 -6.00 -4.68 24.17
CA MET A 114 -4.88 -5.21 24.94
C MET A 114 -3.65 -4.32 24.70
N ALA A 115 -3.34 -3.44 25.67
CA ALA A 115 -1.99 -2.88 25.76
C ALA A 115 -0.98 -4.04 25.79
N ARG A 116 0.27 -3.84 25.27
CA ARG A 116 1.37 -4.86 25.26
C ARG A 116 1.10 -5.92 26.31
N LEU A 117 0.64 -7.10 25.89
CA LEU A 117 0.08 -8.13 26.76
C LEU A 117 0.93 -8.29 28.03
N ASN A 118 0.50 -7.69 29.14
CA ASN A 118 1.42 -7.27 30.19
C ASN A 118 2.26 -8.46 30.69
N ASN A 119 3.58 -8.25 30.72
CA ASN A 119 4.70 -9.15 31.07
C ASN A 119 5.06 -10.29 30.10
N VAL A 120 4.36 -10.47 28.98
CA VAL A 120 4.74 -11.42 27.93
C VAL A 120 4.71 -10.72 26.59
N MET A 121 5.88 -10.60 25.93
CA MET A 121 5.87 -10.16 24.54
C MET A 121 5.31 -11.29 23.69
N LEU A 122 4.08 -11.14 23.18
CA LEU A 122 3.62 -11.94 22.04
C LEU A 122 4.34 -11.40 20.81
N ILE A 123 5.49 -11.99 20.52
CA ILE A 123 6.35 -11.56 19.43
C ILE A 123 5.86 -12.16 18.11
N ASN A 124 5.03 -13.22 18.17
CA ASN A 124 4.44 -13.85 16.99
C ASN A 124 3.12 -14.57 17.32
N PRO A 125 2.05 -13.84 17.72
CA PRO A 125 0.73 -14.44 17.81
C PRO A 125 0.34 -14.90 16.41
N PHE A 126 -0.19 -16.11 16.24
CA PHE A 126 -0.42 -16.67 14.91
C PHE A 126 -1.91 -16.79 14.61
N ASP A 127 -2.68 -17.24 15.60
CA ASP A 127 -4.13 -17.36 15.54
C ASP A 127 -4.73 -17.20 16.94
N MET A 128 -6.04 -16.99 17.00
CA MET A 128 -6.76 -16.84 18.26
C MET A 128 -8.15 -17.46 18.25
N THR A 129 -8.58 -17.84 19.44
CA THR A 129 -9.94 -18.28 19.74
C THR A 129 -10.39 -17.65 21.07
N PHE A 130 -11.50 -18.13 21.62
CA PHE A 130 -12.05 -17.64 22.88
C PHE A 130 -12.31 -18.79 23.85
N ASP A 131 -12.20 -18.50 25.14
CA ASP A 131 -12.71 -19.41 26.16
C ASP A 131 -14.25 -19.37 26.23
N ALA A 132 -14.83 -20.20 27.11
CA ALA A 132 -16.28 -20.26 27.30
C ALA A 132 -16.91 -18.94 27.80
N ALA A 133 -16.12 -18.01 28.34
CA ALA A 133 -16.56 -16.70 28.81
C ALA A 133 -16.30 -15.58 27.78
N GLY A 134 -15.78 -15.90 26.59
CA GLY A 134 -15.45 -14.92 25.54
C GLY A 134 -14.10 -14.23 25.75
N VAL A 135 -13.23 -14.73 26.64
CA VAL A 135 -11.89 -14.17 26.86
C VAL A 135 -10.96 -14.62 25.72
N PRO A 136 -10.18 -13.72 25.10
CA PRO A 136 -9.20 -14.06 24.08
C PRO A 136 -8.16 -15.09 24.54
N VAL A 137 -7.95 -16.11 23.69
CA VAL A 137 -6.92 -17.15 23.83
C VAL A 137 -6.11 -17.19 22.54
N VAL A 138 -4.79 -16.98 22.64
CA VAL A 138 -3.92 -16.72 21.49
C VAL A 138 -2.83 -17.79 21.41
N ALA A 139 -2.66 -18.40 20.24
CA ALA A 139 -1.49 -19.20 19.93
C ALA A 139 -0.32 -18.28 19.58
N ASP A 140 0.81 -18.38 20.29
CA ASP A 140 1.99 -17.54 20.07
C ASP A 140 3.22 -18.39 19.79
N ALA A 141 3.67 -18.29 18.53
CA ALA A 141 4.77 -19.04 17.97
C ALA A 141 6.10 -18.73 18.68
N SER A 142 6.40 -17.45 18.95
CA SER A 142 7.67 -17.06 19.59
C SER A 142 7.77 -17.47 21.06
N GLY A 143 6.64 -17.46 21.77
CA GLY A 143 6.54 -17.94 23.13
C GLY A 143 6.45 -19.46 23.23
N ASN A 144 6.35 -20.15 22.09
CA ASN A 144 6.10 -21.59 21.99
C ASN A 144 4.97 -22.01 22.94
N GLY A 145 3.82 -21.34 22.84
CA GLY A 145 2.71 -21.61 23.76
C GLY A 145 1.40 -20.95 23.41
N VAL A 146 0.41 -21.23 24.26
CA VAL A 146 -0.92 -20.60 24.20
C VAL A 146 -1.08 -19.66 25.37
N ALA A 147 -1.42 -18.40 25.08
CA ALA A 147 -1.56 -17.32 26.03
C ALA A 147 -3.03 -16.91 26.21
N LYS A 148 -3.38 -16.48 27.42
CA LYS A 148 -4.74 -16.04 27.78
C LYS A 148 -4.69 -14.84 28.73
N GLU A 149 -5.68 -13.98 28.63
CA GLU A 149 -5.88 -12.87 29.57
C GLU A 149 -6.36 -13.37 30.95
N ASN A 150 -5.84 -12.79 32.01
CA ASN A 150 -6.29 -12.98 33.38
C ASN A 150 -7.40 -11.98 33.72
N ALA A 151 -8.18 -12.27 34.76
CA ALA A 151 -9.26 -11.39 35.23
C ALA A 151 -8.82 -9.95 35.61
N ASN A 152 -7.52 -9.72 35.82
CA ASN A 152 -6.94 -8.40 36.11
C ASN A 152 -6.35 -7.70 34.86
N GLY A 153 -6.57 -8.22 33.66
CA GLY A 153 -6.08 -7.69 32.39
C GLY A 153 -4.61 -7.97 32.07
N THR A 154 -3.93 -8.84 32.82
CA THR A 154 -2.56 -9.31 32.47
C THR A 154 -2.59 -10.61 31.71
N THR A 155 -1.54 -10.93 30.97
CA THR A 155 -1.50 -12.15 30.13
C THR A 155 -0.61 -13.21 30.75
N ARG A 156 -0.97 -14.49 30.58
CA ARG A 156 -0.11 -15.62 30.94
C ARG A 156 -0.15 -16.70 29.88
N PHE A 157 0.94 -17.44 29.71
CA PHE A 157 0.89 -18.72 29.03
C PHE A 157 0.12 -19.72 29.89
N ILE A 158 -0.98 -20.24 29.33
CA ILE A 158 -1.70 -21.37 29.93
C ILE A 158 -1.00 -22.68 29.59
N HIS A 159 -0.31 -22.76 28.45
CA HIS A 159 0.47 -23.92 28.03
C HIS A 159 1.74 -23.52 27.27
N ARG A 160 2.77 -24.38 27.30
CA ARG A 160 3.97 -24.32 26.45
C ARG A 160 4.25 -25.71 25.90
N PHE A 161 4.63 -25.80 24.64
CA PHE A 161 4.74 -27.10 23.98
C PHE A 161 6.14 -27.70 24.13
N ASP A 162 6.16 -29.01 24.33
CA ASP A 162 7.38 -29.81 24.24
C ASP A 162 7.92 -29.81 22.80
N GLN A 163 9.21 -30.10 22.65
CA GLN A 163 9.81 -30.25 21.32
C GLN A 163 9.21 -31.45 20.57
N LEU A 164 9.11 -31.31 19.24
CA LEU A 164 8.56 -32.33 18.36
C LEU A 164 9.65 -33.33 17.92
N PRO A 165 9.30 -34.60 17.62
CA PRO A 165 10.23 -35.54 17.01
C PRO A 165 10.72 -35.06 15.64
N ASN A 166 12.03 -35.18 15.36
CA ASN A 166 12.57 -34.85 14.05
C ASN A 166 12.43 -36.05 13.08
N PRO A 167 11.63 -35.96 12.00
CA PRO A 167 11.42 -37.07 11.06
C PRO A 167 12.64 -37.34 10.15
N VAL A 168 13.57 -36.38 10.04
CA VAL A 168 14.79 -36.51 9.22
C VAL A 168 15.92 -37.14 10.02
N MET A 169 16.05 -36.80 11.30
CA MET A 169 17.07 -37.33 12.20
C MET A 169 16.45 -37.84 13.49
N ALA A 170 16.19 -39.16 13.57
CA ALA A 170 15.48 -39.79 14.69
C ALA A 170 16.12 -39.60 16.09
N SER A 171 17.39 -39.17 16.17
CA SER A 171 18.07 -38.86 17.44
C SER A 171 17.93 -37.40 17.87
N ASP A 172 17.19 -36.59 17.12
CA ASP A 172 17.08 -35.14 17.28
C ASP A 172 15.61 -34.71 17.46
N THR A 173 15.41 -33.47 17.91
CA THR A 173 14.10 -32.85 18.12
C THR A 173 14.05 -31.49 17.44
N ILE A 174 12.85 -31.07 17.03
CA ILE A 174 12.63 -29.74 16.46
C ILE A 174 11.71 -28.92 17.36
N GLU A 175 11.85 -27.61 17.33
CA GLU A 175 10.99 -26.71 18.10
C GLU A 175 9.51 -26.90 17.69
N ALA A 176 8.60 -26.83 18.65
CA ALA A 176 7.17 -26.74 18.36
C ALA A 176 6.81 -25.28 18.11
N VAL A 177 6.15 -25.01 16.99
CA VAL A 177 5.71 -23.67 16.62
C VAL A 177 4.18 -23.70 16.56
N PRO A 178 3.46 -23.23 17.61
CA PRO A 178 2.01 -23.15 17.55
C PRO A 178 1.55 -22.12 16.51
N THR A 179 0.55 -22.51 15.73
CA THR A 179 0.05 -21.75 14.57
C THR A 179 -1.46 -21.53 14.70
N GLY A 180 -2.29 -22.44 14.20
CA GLY A 180 -3.75 -22.40 14.32
C GLY A 180 -4.25 -22.86 15.68
N ILE A 181 -5.37 -22.29 16.13
CA ILE A 181 -6.01 -22.66 17.39
C ILE A 181 -7.54 -22.59 17.29
N THR A 182 -8.20 -23.65 17.74
CA THR A 182 -9.66 -23.67 17.89
C THR A 182 -10.08 -24.34 19.19
N ARG A 183 -11.23 -23.93 19.74
CA ARG A 183 -11.79 -24.53 20.95
C ARG A 183 -12.69 -25.71 20.57
N VAL A 184 -12.46 -26.86 21.20
CA VAL A 184 -13.29 -28.06 21.05
C VAL A 184 -13.68 -28.53 22.45
N ASP A 185 -14.97 -28.41 22.77
CA ASP A 185 -15.47 -28.62 24.14
C ASP A 185 -14.64 -27.83 25.17
N ASP A 186 -14.02 -28.49 26.14
CA ASP A 186 -13.20 -27.86 27.20
C ASP A 186 -11.69 -27.84 26.87
N GLU A 187 -11.30 -28.24 25.66
CA GLU A 187 -9.91 -28.27 25.18
C GLU A 187 -9.66 -27.20 24.11
N TYR A 188 -8.38 -26.89 23.89
CA TYR A 188 -7.91 -26.12 22.75
C TYR A 188 -7.12 -27.04 21.85
N TRP A 189 -7.51 -27.11 20.58
CA TRP A 189 -6.84 -27.88 19.55
C TRP A 189 -5.92 -26.94 18.79
N VAL A 190 -4.63 -27.27 18.76
CA VAL A 190 -3.57 -26.38 18.29
C VAL A 190 -2.73 -27.10 17.24
N THR A 191 -2.54 -26.48 16.08
CA THR A 191 -1.57 -26.98 15.10
C THR A 191 -0.17 -26.52 15.48
N LEU A 192 0.74 -27.49 15.54
CA LEU A 192 2.16 -27.27 15.80
C LEU A 192 2.92 -27.53 14.51
N THR A 193 3.48 -26.48 13.93
CA THR A 193 4.49 -26.59 12.89
C THR A 193 5.82 -27.01 13.53
N GLY A 194 6.57 -27.88 12.85
CA GLY A 194 7.95 -28.17 13.25
C GLY A 194 8.85 -26.98 12.93
N GLY A 195 9.69 -26.58 13.87
CA GLY A 195 10.61 -25.45 13.69
C GLY A 195 11.50 -25.58 12.47
N CYS A 196 12.03 -24.46 11.99
CA CYS A 196 12.96 -24.39 10.86
C CYS A 196 14.04 -25.52 10.95
N PRO A 197 14.23 -26.36 9.91
CA PRO A 197 13.80 -26.19 8.51
C PRO A 197 12.44 -26.79 8.13
N TYR A 198 11.45 -26.82 9.03
CA TYR A 198 10.09 -27.28 8.75
C TYR A 198 10.03 -28.65 8.06
N PRO A 199 10.75 -29.68 8.57
CA PRO A 199 10.86 -30.95 7.88
C PRO A 199 9.46 -31.56 7.65
N ALA A 200 9.24 -32.05 6.43
CA ALA A 200 8.00 -32.72 6.07
C ALA A 200 7.69 -33.87 7.05
N GLY A 201 6.47 -33.91 7.56
CA GLY A 201 6.02 -34.85 8.58
C GLY A 201 6.41 -34.50 10.02
N GLY A 202 7.04 -33.35 10.27
CA GLY A 202 7.43 -32.92 11.62
C GLY A 202 6.31 -32.25 12.42
N GLY A 203 5.22 -31.84 11.76
CA GLY A 203 4.11 -31.12 12.38
C GLY A 203 3.07 -32.04 13.04
N GLN A 204 2.30 -31.47 13.97
CA GLN A 204 1.27 -32.18 14.73
C GLN A 204 0.01 -31.33 14.91
N LEU A 205 -1.12 -32.00 15.18
CA LEU A 205 -2.30 -31.41 15.80
C LEU A 205 -2.40 -31.97 17.22
N VAL A 206 -2.44 -31.09 18.22
CA VAL A 206 -2.51 -31.47 19.64
C VAL A 206 -3.73 -30.86 20.31
N ALA A 207 -4.24 -31.53 21.34
CA ALA A 207 -5.20 -30.94 22.27
C ALA A 207 -4.51 -30.60 23.59
N ILE A 208 -4.84 -29.43 24.13
CA ILE A 208 -4.40 -28.94 25.44
C ILE A 208 -5.58 -28.49 26.29
N ASP A 209 -5.40 -28.44 27.60
CA ASP A 209 -6.39 -27.92 28.54
C ASP A 209 -5.80 -26.89 29.52
N GLU A 210 -6.65 -26.27 30.34
CA GLU A 210 -6.21 -25.27 31.33
C GLU A 210 -5.39 -25.88 32.49
N ALA A 211 -5.41 -27.21 32.64
CA ALA A 211 -4.59 -27.95 33.59
C ALA A 211 -3.19 -28.29 33.05
N ARG A 212 -2.85 -27.82 31.83
CA ARG A 212 -1.57 -28.05 31.13
C ARG A 212 -1.38 -29.48 30.65
N ASN A 213 -2.46 -30.25 30.51
CA ASN A 213 -2.37 -31.55 29.87
C ASN A 213 -2.21 -31.36 28.35
N GLN A 214 -1.51 -32.28 27.71
CA GLN A 214 -1.34 -32.32 26.26
C GLN A 214 -1.52 -33.74 25.74
N ARG A 215 -2.20 -33.87 24.60
CA ARG A 215 -2.29 -35.13 23.85
C ARG A 215 -2.19 -34.88 22.35
N THR A 216 -1.49 -35.75 21.65
CA THR A 216 -1.39 -35.72 20.19
C THR A 216 -2.64 -36.31 19.57
N ILE A 217 -3.27 -35.57 18.64
CA ILE A 217 -4.42 -36.04 17.86
C ILE A 217 -3.93 -36.63 16.54
N VAL A 218 -3.09 -35.87 15.83
CA VAL A 218 -2.49 -36.27 14.55
C VAL A 218 -1.01 -35.91 14.56
N ASP A 219 -0.17 -36.78 14.03
CA ASP A 219 1.23 -36.51 13.74
C ASP A 219 1.53 -36.65 12.24
N GLY A 220 2.76 -36.37 11.82
CA GLY A 220 3.15 -36.54 10.42
C GLY A 220 2.62 -35.44 9.48
N LEU A 221 2.27 -34.26 10.01
CA LEU A 221 1.78 -33.13 9.21
C LEU A 221 2.95 -32.36 8.57
N ASN A 222 2.70 -31.78 7.40
CA ASN A 222 3.59 -30.87 6.68
C ASN A 222 3.14 -29.43 6.93
N MET A 223 3.88 -28.69 7.75
CA MET A 223 3.58 -27.27 8.05
C MET A 223 2.08 -27.01 8.27
N PRO A 224 1.45 -27.62 9.29
CA PRO A 224 0.06 -27.33 9.62
C PRO A 224 -0.02 -25.90 10.19
N ILE A 225 -0.90 -25.08 9.62
CA ILE A 225 -0.97 -23.64 9.90
C ILE A 225 -2.32 -23.17 10.40
N ASP A 226 -3.39 -23.94 10.16
CA ASP A 226 -4.73 -23.61 10.64
C ASP A 226 -5.53 -24.87 10.99
N VAL A 227 -6.42 -24.74 11.96
CA VAL A 227 -7.39 -25.76 12.36
C VAL A 227 -8.74 -25.11 12.67
N ALA A 228 -9.79 -25.61 12.03
CA ALA A 228 -11.15 -25.09 12.20
C ALA A 228 -12.15 -26.22 12.41
N VAL A 229 -13.23 -25.93 13.13
CA VAL A 229 -14.32 -26.89 13.36
C VAL A 229 -15.57 -26.39 12.65
N GLY A 230 -16.13 -27.22 11.79
CA GLY A 230 -17.40 -26.96 11.12
C GLY A 230 -18.60 -27.09 12.07
N PRO A 231 -19.75 -26.50 11.72
CA PRO A 231 -20.99 -26.62 12.51
C PRO A 231 -21.45 -28.08 12.74
N ASP A 232 -21.06 -28.99 11.85
CA ASP A 232 -21.33 -30.43 11.92
C ASP A 232 -20.32 -31.20 12.81
N GLY A 233 -19.36 -30.50 13.41
CA GLY A 233 -18.28 -31.08 14.20
C GLY A 233 -17.10 -31.58 13.36
N THR A 234 -17.11 -31.39 12.03
CA THR A 234 -15.98 -31.76 11.17
C THR A 234 -14.77 -30.89 11.50
N VAL A 235 -13.64 -31.53 11.83
CA VAL A 235 -12.38 -30.82 12.08
C VAL A 235 -11.57 -30.77 10.80
N TRP A 236 -11.21 -29.55 10.40
CA TRP A 236 -10.42 -29.23 9.22
C TRP A 236 -9.00 -28.85 9.64
N VAL A 237 -8.00 -29.39 8.94
CA VAL A 237 -6.58 -29.09 9.16
C VAL A 237 -5.99 -28.62 7.85
N LEU A 238 -5.44 -27.40 7.87
CA LEU A 238 -4.83 -26.75 6.71
C LEU A 238 -3.31 -26.80 6.82
N GLU A 239 -2.66 -27.21 5.74
CA GLU A 239 -1.20 -27.33 5.64
C GLU A 239 -0.69 -26.41 4.53
N PHE A 240 0.30 -25.59 4.88
CA PHE A 240 0.80 -24.49 4.03
C PHE A 240 1.54 -24.99 2.79
N ALA A 241 2.53 -25.84 3.00
CA ALA A 241 3.41 -26.35 1.96
C ALA A 241 4.29 -27.47 2.52
N ARG A 242 4.97 -28.17 1.62
CA ARG A 242 6.19 -28.92 1.93
C ARG A 242 7.40 -27.99 1.86
N PHE A 243 8.32 -28.16 2.80
CA PHE A 243 9.59 -27.44 2.82
C PHE A 243 10.73 -28.31 2.32
N THR A 244 11.69 -27.68 1.64
CA THR A 244 12.90 -28.34 1.14
C THR A 244 13.96 -28.41 2.24
N ALA A 245 14.36 -29.62 2.63
CA ALA A 245 15.14 -29.88 3.86
C ALA A 245 16.44 -29.08 4.03
N ASP A 246 17.10 -28.67 2.95
CA ASP A 246 18.38 -27.94 2.97
C ASP A 246 18.24 -26.44 2.62
N ALA A 247 17.01 -25.95 2.45
CA ALA A 247 16.77 -24.56 2.09
C ALA A 247 16.86 -23.62 3.31
N ASP A 248 17.26 -22.38 3.05
CA ASP A 248 17.28 -21.32 4.06
C ASP A 248 15.85 -20.91 4.41
N CYS A 249 15.47 -21.12 5.67
CA CYS A 249 14.26 -20.55 6.25
C CYS A 249 14.32 -19.03 6.12
N PHE A 250 13.17 -18.34 6.05
CA PHE A 250 13.14 -16.87 5.96
C PHE A 250 13.64 -16.29 4.61
N SER A 251 14.07 -17.12 3.67
CA SER A 251 14.46 -16.67 2.32
C SER A 251 13.33 -16.73 1.29
N GLY A 252 12.19 -17.35 1.65
CA GLY A 252 11.07 -17.66 0.75
C GLY A 252 11.34 -18.79 -0.25
N LYS A 253 12.57 -19.35 -0.30
CA LYS A 253 12.98 -20.33 -1.31
C LYS A 253 12.79 -21.79 -0.92
N GLY A 254 12.49 -22.07 0.34
CA GLY A 254 12.32 -23.43 0.83
C GLY A 254 10.93 -24.02 0.60
N TYR A 255 9.90 -23.17 0.47
CA TYR A 255 8.52 -23.58 0.29
C TYR A 255 8.26 -24.10 -1.13
N GLN A 256 7.61 -25.25 -1.22
CA GLN A 256 7.21 -25.84 -2.51
C GLN A 256 5.81 -25.36 -2.88
N THR A 257 5.69 -24.67 -4.01
CA THR A 257 4.39 -24.27 -4.59
C THR A 257 3.49 -25.48 -4.84
N GLU A 258 2.18 -25.30 -4.78
CA GLU A 258 1.19 -26.36 -5.09
C GLU A 258 1.36 -27.63 -4.23
N THR A 259 1.84 -27.49 -2.99
CA THR A 259 1.97 -28.62 -2.05
C THR A 259 1.16 -28.43 -0.77
N GLY A 260 0.45 -27.31 -0.65
CA GLY A 260 -0.51 -27.09 0.41
C GLY A 260 -1.71 -28.03 0.27
N ARG A 261 -2.33 -28.38 1.39
CA ARG A 261 -3.47 -29.31 1.42
C ARG A 261 -4.45 -28.96 2.53
N LEU A 262 -5.72 -29.22 2.27
CA LEU A 262 -6.79 -29.21 3.25
C LEU A 262 -7.23 -30.65 3.50
N SER A 263 -7.22 -31.07 4.77
CA SER A 263 -7.67 -32.39 5.19
C SER A 263 -8.77 -32.30 6.24
N ARG A 264 -9.70 -33.27 6.26
CA ARG A 264 -10.66 -33.45 7.35
C ARG A 264 -10.24 -34.59 8.26
N LEU A 265 -10.43 -34.42 9.57
CA LEU A 265 -10.20 -35.47 10.56
C LEU A 265 -11.40 -36.40 10.65
N ARG A 266 -11.17 -37.70 10.51
CA ARG A 266 -12.19 -38.72 10.69
C ARG A 266 -12.30 -39.14 12.17
N PRO A 267 -13.46 -39.69 12.59
CA PRO A 267 -13.64 -40.19 13.95
C PRO A 267 -12.66 -41.27 14.40
N ASP A 268 -12.02 -41.97 13.44
CA ASP A 268 -10.99 -42.98 13.71
C ASP A 268 -9.59 -42.39 13.95
N GLY A 269 -9.46 -41.05 13.92
CA GLY A 269 -8.21 -40.32 14.11
C GLY A 269 -7.38 -40.14 12.83
N THR A 270 -7.85 -40.61 11.67
CA THR A 270 -7.13 -40.46 10.39
C THR A 270 -7.51 -39.18 9.65
N LEU A 271 -6.54 -38.57 8.96
CA LEU A 271 -6.81 -37.45 8.05
C LEU A 271 -7.16 -37.94 6.65
N GLU A 272 -8.24 -37.38 6.10
CA GLU A 272 -8.61 -37.51 4.69
C GLU A 272 -8.33 -36.20 3.98
N THR A 273 -7.43 -36.22 3.00
CA THR A 273 -7.19 -35.05 2.13
C THR A 273 -8.42 -34.80 1.26
N VAL A 274 -8.95 -33.59 1.34
CA VAL A 274 -10.16 -33.14 0.61
C VAL A 274 -9.76 -32.26 -0.57
N ILE A 275 -8.75 -31.40 -0.38
CA ILE A 275 -8.18 -30.57 -1.44
C ILE A 275 -6.67 -30.70 -1.37
N ASP A 276 -6.04 -30.99 -2.50
CA ASP A 276 -4.60 -30.97 -2.68
C ASP A 276 -4.18 -29.85 -3.65
N HIS A 277 -2.88 -29.65 -3.79
CA HIS A 277 -2.28 -28.65 -4.68
C HIS A 277 -2.71 -27.20 -4.42
N LEU A 278 -3.07 -26.87 -3.16
CA LEU A 278 -3.25 -25.49 -2.75
C LEU A 278 -1.90 -24.76 -2.80
N ASN A 279 -1.91 -23.53 -3.28
CA ASN A 279 -0.72 -22.72 -3.40
C ASN A 279 -0.59 -21.77 -2.20
N PHE A 280 0.11 -22.27 -1.18
CA PHE A 280 0.34 -21.52 0.07
C PHE A 280 -0.98 -21.06 0.72
N PRO A 281 -1.88 -21.97 1.10
CA PRO A 281 -3.14 -21.60 1.72
C PRO A 281 -2.93 -21.02 3.11
N GLY A 282 -3.71 -20.02 3.49
CA GLY A 282 -3.49 -19.21 4.69
C GLY A 282 -4.44 -19.47 5.85
N ALA A 283 -5.72 -19.62 5.56
CA ALA A 283 -6.76 -19.91 6.54
C ALA A 283 -7.88 -20.73 5.91
N VAL A 284 -8.58 -21.50 6.73
CA VAL A 284 -9.81 -22.21 6.40
C VAL A 284 -10.94 -21.75 7.32
N LEU A 285 -12.06 -21.37 6.74
CA LEU A 285 -13.24 -20.93 7.46
C LEU A 285 -14.46 -21.75 7.03
N PRO A 286 -14.89 -22.73 7.84
CA PRO A 286 -16.14 -23.44 7.63
C PRO A 286 -17.36 -22.55 7.85
N LEU A 287 -18.40 -22.72 7.04
CA LEU A 287 -19.65 -21.97 7.10
C LEU A 287 -20.82 -22.85 7.55
N ASP A 288 -21.90 -22.20 7.98
CA ASP A 288 -23.14 -22.84 8.47
C ASP A 288 -23.84 -23.71 7.41
N ASP A 289 -23.64 -23.39 6.12
CA ASP A 289 -24.19 -24.17 5.01
C ASP A 289 -23.34 -25.39 4.63
N GLY A 290 -22.23 -25.63 5.35
CA GLY A 290 -21.28 -26.71 5.10
C GLY A 290 -20.25 -26.42 4.00
N SER A 291 -20.29 -25.25 3.37
CA SER A 291 -19.23 -24.77 2.47
C SER A 291 -18.04 -24.20 3.27
N LEU A 292 -16.93 -23.92 2.59
CA LEU A 292 -15.72 -23.39 3.21
C LEU A 292 -15.19 -22.18 2.43
N TYR A 293 -14.64 -21.20 3.13
CA TYR A 293 -13.67 -20.28 2.54
C TYR A 293 -12.24 -20.76 2.80
N ILE A 294 -11.37 -20.64 1.79
CA ILE A 294 -9.94 -20.90 1.92
C ILE A 294 -9.18 -19.72 1.32
N SER A 295 -8.25 -19.12 2.07
CA SER A 295 -7.37 -18.10 1.52
C SER A 295 -6.12 -18.74 0.90
N GLU A 296 -5.60 -18.14 -0.17
CA GLU A 296 -4.32 -18.51 -0.79
C GLU A 296 -3.43 -17.28 -0.93
N VAL A 297 -2.24 -17.36 -0.33
CA VAL A 297 -1.28 -16.25 -0.27
C VAL A 297 -0.83 -15.85 -1.67
N LEU A 298 -0.61 -16.82 -2.56
CA LEU A 298 -0.24 -16.59 -3.95
C LEU A 298 -1.23 -17.32 -4.87
N PRO A 299 -1.96 -16.61 -5.76
CA PRO A 299 -1.75 -15.22 -6.20
C PRO A 299 -2.37 -14.14 -5.29
N GLY A 300 -2.87 -14.50 -4.11
CA GLY A 300 -3.57 -13.58 -3.23
C GLY A 300 -5.06 -13.61 -3.50
N ARG A 301 -5.74 -14.66 -3.05
CA ARG A 301 -7.16 -14.88 -3.33
C ARG A 301 -7.87 -15.59 -2.19
N VAL A 302 -9.20 -15.52 -2.21
CA VAL A 302 -10.09 -16.35 -1.40
C VAL A 302 -10.94 -17.22 -2.32
N LEU A 303 -10.90 -18.52 -2.06
CA LEU A 303 -11.71 -19.55 -2.70
C LEU A 303 -12.96 -19.82 -1.86
N HIS A 304 -14.11 -19.96 -2.51
CA HIS A 304 -15.33 -20.50 -1.91
C HIS A 304 -15.51 -21.94 -2.39
N VAL A 305 -15.42 -22.90 -1.48
CA VAL A 305 -15.50 -24.33 -1.76
C VAL A 305 -16.87 -24.84 -1.35
N ILE A 306 -17.63 -25.31 -2.32
CA ILE A 306 -18.97 -25.87 -2.13
C ILE A 306 -18.89 -27.37 -2.40
N PHE A 307 -19.38 -28.19 -1.47
CA PHE A 307 -19.46 -29.64 -1.64
C PHE A 307 -20.80 -30.03 -2.28
N ASP A 308 -20.78 -30.83 -3.35
CA ASP A 308 -22.00 -31.20 -4.06
C ASP A 308 -22.95 -32.04 -3.19
N GLY A 309 -23.97 -31.35 -2.68
CA GLY A 309 -25.08 -31.88 -1.89
C GLY A 309 -26.35 -31.02 -1.95
N GLY A 310 -26.55 -30.19 -2.99
CA GLY A 310 -27.82 -29.49 -3.23
C GLY A 310 -27.72 -28.09 -3.84
N ALA A 311 -28.16 -27.97 -5.09
CA ALA A 311 -28.46 -26.75 -5.86
C ALA A 311 -27.30 -25.81 -6.26
N THR A 312 -26.75 -26.10 -7.44
CA THR A 312 -26.08 -25.15 -8.32
C THR A 312 -27.07 -24.06 -8.78
N SER A 313 -26.76 -22.78 -8.57
CA SER A 313 -27.24 -21.71 -9.45
C SER A 313 -26.06 -21.05 -10.15
N ASN A 314 -26.16 -21.01 -11.47
CA ASN A 314 -25.11 -20.61 -12.40
C ASN A 314 -24.71 -19.14 -12.23
N LEU A 315 -23.42 -18.90 -11.98
CA LEU A 315 -22.76 -17.61 -12.25
C LEU A 315 -21.96 -17.72 -13.55
N SER A 316 -22.64 -17.72 -14.69
CA SER A 316 -22.01 -17.40 -15.99
C SER A 316 -23.05 -17.24 -17.11
N GLU A 317 -23.94 -16.26 -16.98
CA GLU A 317 -24.75 -15.81 -18.12
C GLU A 317 -25.28 -14.38 -17.89
N ASP A 318 -24.40 -13.38 -17.80
CA ASP A 318 -24.82 -11.97 -17.95
C ASP A 318 -23.69 -11.00 -18.35
N LEU A 319 -22.79 -11.44 -19.24
CA LEU A 319 -21.84 -10.54 -19.90
C LEU A 319 -21.84 -10.76 -21.42
N ALA A 320 -23.01 -10.53 -22.02
CA ALA A 320 -23.07 -10.15 -23.43
C ALA A 320 -23.14 -8.62 -23.52
N PRO A 321 -22.22 -7.95 -24.24
CA PRO A 321 -22.37 -6.52 -24.48
C PRO A 321 -23.57 -6.33 -25.40
N SER A 322 -24.65 -5.74 -24.86
CA SER A 322 -25.76 -5.28 -25.70
C SER A 322 -25.27 -4.09 -26.51
N ALA A 323 -24.84 -4.38 -27.74
CA ALA A 323 -24.67 -3.38 -28.77
C ALA A 323 -26.06 -2.82 -29.09
N GLN A 324 -26.34 -1.61 -28.61
CA GLN A 324 -27.00 -0.50 -29.33
C GLN A 324 -27.52 0.57 -28.34
N THR A 325 -26.62 1.36 -27.76
CA THR A 325 -27.01 2.66 -27.21
C THR A 325 -26.91 3.69 -28.33
N ARG A 326 -28.03 3.91 -29.03
CA ARG A 326 -28.18 5.09 -29.88
C ARG A 326 -28.13 6.29 -28.94
N VAL A 327 -27.07 7.09 -29.02
CA VAL A 327 -26.94 8.35 -28.27
C VAL A 327 -28.14 9.23 -28.63
N GLN A 328 -29.13 9.28 -27.74
CA GLN A 328 -30.12 10.34 -27.77
C GLN A 328 -29.41 11.58 -27.24
N SER A 329 -29.17 12.55 -28.12
CA SER A 329 -28.79 13.90 -27.71
C SER A 329 -29.87 14.41 -26.77
N GLY A 330 -29.49 14.71 -25.52
CA GLY A 330 -30.37 15.39 -24.57
C GLY A 330 -30.86 16.73 -25.16
N PRO A 331 -31.98 17.26 -24.65
CA PRO A 331 -32.44 18.59 -25.06
C PRO A 331 -31.35 19.62 -24.73
N ARG A 332 -30.79 20.25 -25.77
CA ARG A 332 -29.88 21.40 -25.62
C ARG A 332 -30.67 22.59 -25.09
N THR A 333 -30.22 23.17 -23.98
CA THR A 333 -30.81 24.41 -23.47
C THR A 333 -30.37 25.59 -24.35
N PRO A 334 -31.29 26.35 -24.95
CA PRO A 334 -30.92 27.57 -25.68
C PRO A 334 -30.34 28.61 -24.71
N ILE A 335 -29.12 29.10 -24.98
CA ILE A 335 -28.47 30.15 -24.19
C ILE A 335 -28.62 31.49 -24.93
N ASN A 336 -29.41 32.40 -24.38
CA ASN A 336 -29.66 33.72 -24.98
C ASN A 336 -28.57 34.76 -24.63
N ASP A 337 -27.94 34.63 -23.46
CA ASP A 337 -26.81 35.46 -23.01
C ASP A 337 -25.76 34.57 -22.35
N MET A 338 -24.66 34.35 -23.07
CA MET A 338 -23.60 33.44 -22.63
C MET A 338 -22.81 33.99 -21.43
N HIS A 339 -22.61 35.30 -21.35
CA HIS A 339 -21.89 35.93 -20.23
C HIS A 339 -22.71 35.86 -18.95
N ALA A 340 -24.01 36.21 -19.01
CA ALA A 340 -24.88 36.11 -17.86
C ALA A 340 -25.00 34.66 -17.36
N THR A 341 -25.09 33.69 -18.29
CA THR A 341 -25.14 32.27 -17.94
C THR A 341 -23.84 31.81 -17.29
N LEU A 342 -22.68 32.21 -17.84
CA LEU A 342 -21.39 31.82 -17.27
C LEU A 342 -21.16 32.46 -15.90
N ARG A 343 -21.56 33.72 -15.68
CA ARG A 343 -21.52 34.36 -14.34
C ARG A 343 -22.39 33.62 -13.33
N ALA A 344 -23.57 33.14 -13.73
CA ALA A 344 -24.43 32.33 -12.87
C ALA A 344 -23.78 30.98 -12.50
N VAL A 345 -23.12 30.32 -13.45
CA VAL A 345 -22.33 29.10 -13.21
C VAL A 345 -21.20 29.36 -12.22
N VAL A 346 -20.40 30.40 -12.46
CA VAL A 346 -19.30 30.83 -11.59
C VAL A 346 -19.78 31.04 -10.15
N ALA A 347 -20.88 31.78 -9.97
CA ALA A 347 -21.46 32.03 -8.66
C ALA A 347 -21.97 30.74 -7.99
N ALA A 348 -22.63 29.85 -8.76
CA ALA A 348 -23.14 28.59 -8.24
C ALA A 348 -22.02 27.61 -7.82
N GLN A 349 -20.88 27.66 -8.50
CA GLN A 349 -19.70 26.83 -8.21
C GLN A 349 -18.75 27.48 -7.18
N GLY A 350 -18.98 28.73 -6.78
CA GLY A 350 -18.14 29.45 -5.81
C GLY A 350 -16.72 29.71 -6.31
N LEU A 351 -16.51 29.87 -7.62
CA LEU A 351 -15.17 30.00 -8.19
C LEU A 351 -14.57 31.37 -7.93
N THR A 352 -13.28 31.40 -7.59
CA THR A 352 -12.53 32.62 -7.29
C THR A 352 -11.29 32.77 -8.19
N PRO A 353 -10.91 34.01 -8.54
CA PRO A 353 -9.71 34.26 -9.33
C PRO A 353 -8.44 34.05 -8.50
N ASN A 354 -7.34 33.70 -9.17
CA ASN A 354 -5.98 33.70 -8.61
C ASN A 354 -5.83 32.86 -7.32
N PRO A 355 -6.20 31.56 -7.30
CA PRO A 355 -5.96 30.70 -6.14
C PRO A 355 -4.48 30.73 -5.73
N GLY A 356 -4.21 30.80 -4.42
CA GLY A 356 -2.86 30.83 -3.88
C GLY A 356 -2.10 32.14 -4.06
N ALA A 357 -2.75 33.23 -4.49
CA ALA A 357 -2.10 34.53 -4.65
C ALA A 357 -1.48 35.11 -3.36
N ASP A 358 -1.96 34.64 -2.20
CA ASP A 358 -1.46 34.97 -0.87
C ASP A 358 -0.18 34.18 -0.49
N GLN A 359 0.11 33.07 -1.16
CA GLN A 359 1.33 32.28 -0.98
C GLN A 359 2.52 32.85 -1.76
N GLN A 360 2.61 34.19 -1.81
CA GLN A 360 3.46 34.97 -2.71
C GLN A 360 4.95 34.56 -2.71
N GLU A 361 5.58 34.73 -3.86
CA GLU A 361 7.00 34.49 -4.12
C GLU A 361 7.88 35.29 -3.14
N ASP A 362 8.58 34.60 -2.24
CA ASP A 362 9.58 35.22 -1.37
C ASP A 362 10.96 34.60 -1.66
N ASP A 363 11.96 35.46 -1.85
CA ASP A 363 13.34 35.08 -2.15
C ASP A 363 14.11 34.75 -0.87
N THR A 364 13.44 34.02 0.03
CA THR A 364 14.00 33.61 1.31
C THR A 364 15.29 32.83 1.10
N PRO A 365 16.24 32.87 2.05
CA PRO A 365 17.43 32.03 2.00
C PRO A 365 17.12 30.54 1.79
N ALA A 366 16.00 30.04 2.33
CA ALA A 366 15.52 28.68 2.09
C ALA A 366 15.09 28.45 0.63
N ALA A 367 14.34 29.36 0.01
CA ALA A 367 13.94 29.25 -1.39
C ALA A 367 15.15 29.37 -2.35
N GLN A 368 16.16 30.19 -2.02
CA GLN A 368 17.41 30.28 -2.79
C GLN A 368 18.23 28.99 -2.69
N LEU A 369 18.33 28.39 -1.50
CA LEU A 369 18.94 27.08 -1.30
C LEU A 369 18.18 25.99 -2.09
N GLY A 370 16.85 26.00 -2.01
CA GLY A 370 15.98 25.11 -2.76
C GLY A 370 16.18 25.22 -4.27
N GLN A 371 16.28 26.44 -4.80
CA GLN A 371 16.57 26.68 -6.22
C GLN A 371 17.89 26.03 -6.61
N LEU A 372 18.93 26.26 -5.82
CA LEU A 372 20.25 25.70 -6.12
C LEU A 372 20.21 24.18 -6.13
N LEU A 373 19.57 23.54 -5.14
CA LEU A 373 19.41 22.08 -5.06
C LEU A 373 18.53 21.51 -6.19
N PHE A 374 17.48 22.23 -6.61
CA PHE A 374 16.56 21.78 -7.67
C PHE A 374 17.26 21.63 -9.03
N PHE A 375 18.26 22.46 -9.30
CA PHE A 375 19.04 22.42 -10.54
C PHE A 375 20.36 21.65 -10.42
N ASP A 376 20.89 21.44 -9.22
CA ASP A 376 22.14 20.73 -9.00
C ASP A 376 21.95 19.20 -9.06
N PRO A 377 22.70 18.47 -9.91
CA PRO A 377 22.63 17.02 -9.95
C PRO A 377 23.23 16.31 -8.71
N ILE A 378 23.73 17.05 -7.72
CA ILE A 378 24.27 16.54 -6.46
C ILE A 378 23.32 15.60 -5.70
N LEU A 379 22.02 15.61 -5.98
CA LEU A 379 21.04 14.71 -5.36
C LEU A 379 20.80 13.40 -6.15
N SER A 380 21.50 13.18 -7.27
CA SER A 380 21.41 11.93 -8.06
C SER A 380 22.65 11.06 -7.88
N GLY A 381 22.48 9.74 -8.04
CA GLY A 381 23.54 8.76 -7.81
C GLY A 381 24.77 9.01 -8.67
N ASP A 382 24.61 9.08 -9.98
CA ASP A 382 25.68 9.33 -10.96
C ASP A 382 25.98 10.83 -11.19
N LYS A 383 25.33 11.73 -10.44
CA LYS A 383 25.42 13.19 -10.61
C LYS A 383 25.15 13.64 -12.05
N ASN A 384 24.28 12.91 -12.77
CA ASN A 384 23.89 13.24 -14.15
C ASN A 384 22.59 14.07 -14.22
N ILE A 385 21.69 13.92 -13.25
CA ILE A 385 20.35 14.52 -13.30
C ILE A 385 19.98 15.27 -12.03
N SER A 386 19.09 16.24 -12.17
CA SER A 386 18.48 17.02 -11.08
C SER A 386 16.96 17.04 -11.23
N CYS A 387 16.25 17.63 -10.27
CA CYS A 387 14.79 17.82 -10.35
C CYS A 387 14.40 18.52 -11.67
N ALA A 388 15.18 19.54 -12.07
CA ALA A 388 14.99 20.29 -13.30
C ALA A 388 15.18 19.47 -14.59
N THR A 389 15.74 18.26 -14.53
CA THR A 389 15.89 17.41 -15.72
C THR A 389 14.54 16.87 -16.21
N CYS A 390 13.67 16.49 -15.27
CA CYS A 390 12.32 15.99 -15.57
C CYS A 390 11.22 17.03 -15.36
N HIS A 391 11.52 18.13 -14.66
CA HIS A 391 10.60 19.24 -14.37
C HIS A 391 11.15 20.56 -14.89
N HIS A 392 11.51 20.59 -16.18
CA HIS A 392 12.25 21.71 -16.76
C HIS A 392 11.31 22.89 -17.07
N PRO A 393 11.71 24.15 -16.80
CA PRO A 393 10.88 25.33 -17.11
C PRO A 393 10.47 25.45 -18.59
N ALA A 394 11.32 24.99 -19.50
CA ALA A 394 11.02 24.98 -20.95
C ALA A 394 9.81 24.12 -21.33
N PHE A 395 9.38 23.21 -20.46
CA PHE A 395 8.22 22.34 -20.63
C PHE A 395 7.18 22.58 -19.53
N ALA A 396 7.09 23.83 -19.06
CA ALA A 396 6.15 24.26 -18.02
C ALA A 396 6.26 23.40 -16.73
N GLY A 397 7.47 23.01 -16.34
CA GLY A 397 7.70 22.20 -15.14
C GLY A 397 7.30 20.73 -15.26
N ALA A 398 6.93 20.26 -16.46
CA ALA A 398 6.79 18.84 -16.82
C ALA A 398 8.05 18.37 -17.59
N ASP A 399 8.04 17.12 -18.07
CA ASP A 399 9.18 16.55 -18.82
C ASP A 399 9.09 16.88 -20.32
N GLY A 400 7.88 16.87 -20.90
CA GLY A 400 7.67 16.92 -22.35
C GLY A 400 7.88 15.57 -23.05
N ARG A 401 8.11 14.49 -22.28
CA ARG A 401 8.11 13.10 -22.75
C ARG A 401 6.90 12.34 -22.25
N VAL A 402 6.55 11.28 -22.99
CA VAL A 402 5.54 10.29 -22.57
C VAL A 402 5.93 9.70 -21.21
N LEU A 403 7.13 9.10 -21.14
CA LEU A 403 7.75 8.64 -19.90
C LEU A 403 9.17 9.23 -19.75
N PRO A 404 9.51 9.78 -18.57
CA PRO A 404 10.84 10.28 -18.26
C PRO A 404 11.93 9.20 -18.34
N ILE A 405 13.16 9.66 -18.54
CA ILE A 405 14.38 8.84 -18.38
C ILE A 405 15.12 9.39 -17.17
N GLY A 406 15.29 8.58 -16.12
CA GLY A 406 16.07 8.92 -14.93
C GLY A 406 17.59 8.98 -15.21
N THR A 407 18.40 8.46 -14.28
CA THR A 407 19.86 8.32 -14.50
C THR A 407 20.19 7.58 -15.80
N GLY A 408 21.37 7.85 -16.37
CA GLY A 408 21.82 7.20 -17.61
C GLY A 408 21.19 7.71 -18.92
N GLY A 409 20.51 8.85 -18.89
CA GLY A 409 20.09 9.57 -20.09
C GLY A 409 20.91 10.84 -20.33
N VAL A 410 20.88 11.35 -21.56
CA VAL A 410 21.47 12.66 -21.93
C VAL A 410 20.45 13.48 -22.72
N GLY A 411 20.49 14.81 -22.56
CA GLY A 411 19.52 15.73 -23.15
C GLY A 411 18.32 15.99 -22.22
N LEU A 412 17.35 16.75 -22.74
CA LEU A 412 16.17 17.20 -22.01
C LEU A 412 14.89 16.94 -22.83
N GLY A 413 13.80 16.65 -22.13
CA GLY A 413 12.47 16.42 -22.71
C GLY A 413 12.48 15.50 -23.93
N PRO A 414 11.82 15.85 -25.05
CA PRO A 414 11.78 15.01 -26.25
C PRO A 414 13.14 14.55 -26.79
N THR A 415 14.21 15.32 -26.53
CA THR A 415 15.57 15.00 -27.00
C THR A 415 16.34 14.09 -26.04
N ARG A 416 15.82 13.85 -24.83
CA ARG A 416 16.49 12.99 -23.84
C ARG A 416 16.52 11.54 -24.33
N THR A 417 17.70 10.93 -24.37
CA THR A 417 17.88 9.55 -24.84
C THR A 417 18.77 8.77 -23.88
N PHE A 418 18.58 7.44 -23.84
CA PHE A 418 19.47 6.58 -23.06
C PHE A 418 20.89 6.62 -23.63
N THR A 419 21.86 6.60 -22.73
CA THR A 419 23.26 6.36 -23.06
C THR A 419 23.60 4.88 -22.93
N ASP A 420 24.61 4.42 -23.68
CA ASP A 420 25.09 3.03 -23.60
C ASP A 420 25.88 2.74 -22.32
N THR A 421 26.45 3.78 -21.71
CA THR A 421 27.30 3.69 -20.51
C THR A 421 27.02 4.82 -19.54
N ILE A 422 27.05 4.52 -18.25
CA ILE A 422 26.92 5.49 -17.17
C ILE A 422 28.22 5.58 -16.38
N LEU A 423 28.54 6.78 -15.89
CA LEU A 423 29.63 7.01 -14.95
C LEU A 423 29.12 6.75 -13.55
N LEU A 424 29.75 5.85 -12.80
CA LEU A 424 29.37 5.63 -11.40
C LEU A 424 30.13 6.61 -10.51
N ALA A 425 29.45 7.20 -9.53
CA ALA A 425 30.13 7.97 -8.50
C ALA A 425 30.90 7.02 -7.55
N ASP A 426 31.98 7.55 -6.95
CA ASP A 426 32.85 6.88 -5.98
C ASP A 426 32.18 6.58 -4.63
N GLU A 427 30.96 7.08 -4.43
CA GLU A 427 30.28 7.13 -3.14
C GLU A 427 29.61 5.82 -2.70
N ALA A 428 29.60 4.78 -3.56
CA ALA A 428 29.04 3.49 -3.21
C ALA A 428 30.13 2.49 -2.80
N GLY A 429 30.36 2.39 -1.49
CA GLY A 429 31.41 1.56 -0.87
C GLY A 429 31.36 0.05 -1.14
N THR A 430 30.36 -0.51 -1.84
CA THR A 430 30.41 -1.85 -2.48
C THR A 430 29.16 -2.14 -3.31
N VAL A 431 29.12 -1.76 -4.60
CA VAL A 431 28.07 -2.26 -5.52
C VAL A 431 28.48 -3.64 -6.06
N ARG A 432 28.14 -4.71 -5.34
CA ARG A 432 28.53 -6.10 -5.71
C ARG A 432 27.93 -6.61 -7.03
N ARG A 433 26.91 -5.94 -7.61
CA ARG A 433 26.20 -6.40 -8.82
C ARG A 433 26.63 -5.74 -10.13
N LEU A 434 27.27 -4.58 -10.10
CA LEU A 434 27.72 -3.88 -11.31
C LEU A 434 29.25 -3.92 -11.29
N ALA A 435 29.81 -5.03 -11.74
CA ALA A 435 31.23 -5.30 -11.62
C ALA A 435 32.07 -4.20 -12.29
N VAL A 436 32.62 -3.28 -11.50
CA VAL A 436 33.75 -2.44 -11.91
C VAL A 436 34.92 -3.39 -12.13
N ARG A 437 35.25 -3.68 -13.39
CA ARG A 437 36.46 -4.43 -13.74
C ARG A 437 37.31 -3.61 -14.69
N ASN A 438 38.41 -3.10 -14.11
CA ASN A 438 39.66 -2.69 -14.75
C ASN A 438 39.54 -1.87 -16.04
N GLY A 439 39.48 -0.53 -15.87
CA GLY A 439 39.80 0.45 -16.91
C GLY A 439 38.71 1.48 -17.15
N GLY A 440 38.61 2.49 -16.28
CA GLY A 440 37.68 3.63 -16.39
C GLY A 440 36.39 3.44 -15.60
N ASP A 441 35.92 4.48 -14.89
CA ASP A 441 34.79 4.47 -13.94
C ASP A 441 33.39 4.37 -14.61
N ALA A 442 33.32 3.80 -15.80
CA ALA A 442 32.10 3.65 -16.58
C ALA A 442 31.63 2.18 -16.59
N VAL A 443 30.31 1.97 -16.52
CA VAL A 443 29.69 0.65 -16.73
C VAL A 443 28.63 0.73 -17.81
N HIS A 444 28.31 -0.41 -18.45
CA HIS A 444 27.15 -0.47 -19.33
C HIS A 444 25.89 -0.07 -18.58
N ASN A 445 25.09 0.80 -19.20
CA ASN A 445 23.87 1.31 -18.60
C ASN A 445 22.90 0.15 -18.32
N PRO A 446 22.64 -0.20 -17.05
CA PRO A 446 21.76 -1.31 -16.73
C PRO A 446 20.28 -0.99 -16.98
N PHE A 447 19.96 0.28 -17.26
CA PHE A 447 18.59 0.77 -17.50
C PHE A 447 18.30 1.02 -18.97
N ALA A 448 19.12 0.52 -19.90
CA ALA A 448 18.81 0.64 -21.33
C ALA A 448 17.39 0.10 -21.63
N GLY A 449 16.45 1.01 -21.92
CA GLY A 449 15.04 0.69 -22.18
C GLY A 449 14.10 0.72 -20.96
N GLN A 450 14.56 1.12 -19.77
CA GLN A 450 13.71 1.27 -18.57
C GLN A 450 13.37 2.74 -18.30
N PHE A 451 12.11 3.11 -18.50
CA PHE A 451 11.59 4.45 -18.22
C PHE A 451 11.15 4.60 -16.76
N VAL A 452 11.02 5.85 -16.30
CA VAL A 452 10.23 6.14 -15.09
C VAL A 452 8.80 5.61 -15.34
N PRO A 453 8.19 4.86 -14.40
CA PRO A 453 6.91 4.17 -14.63
C PRO A 453 5.69 5.05 -14.95
N ARG A 454 5.79 6.36 -14.71
CA ARG A 454 4.70 7.33 -14.91
C ARG A 454 5.26 8.59 -15.56
N ASN A 455 4.38 9.30 -16.26
CA ASN A 455 4.64 10.64 -16.75
C ASN A 455 4.92 11.61 -15.58
N SER A 456 5.89 12.51 -15.76
CA SER A 456 6.18 13.57 -14.79
C SER A 456 5.14 14.70 -14.88
N PRO A 457 4.31 14.92 -13.85
CA PRO A 457 3.36 16.02 -13.86
C PRO A 457 4.10 17.37 -13.79
N THR A 458 3.40 18.45 -14.13
CA THR A 458 3.93 19.79 -13.88
C THR A 458 4.06 20.07 -12.38
N ILE A 459 5.14 20.76 -12.00
CA ILE A 459 5.30 21.33 -10.65
C ILE A 459 4.63 22.71 -10.50
N ILE A 460 4.17 23.31 -11.59
CA ILE A 460 3.46 24.60 -11.51
C ILE A 460 2.15 24.38 -10.75
N ASN A 461 1.92 25.22 -9.74
CA ASN A 461 0.80 25.14 -8.80
C ASN A 461 0.75 23.84 -7.96
N SER A 462 1.80 23.02 -7.93
CA SER A 462 1.82 21.78 -7.11
C SER A 462 1.70 22.07 -5.62
N ALA A 463 2.21 23.22 -5.19
CA ALA A 463 2.11 23.73 -3.81
C ALA A 463 0.67 23.95 -3.32
N LEU A 464 -0.28 24.10 -4.25
CA LEU A 464 -1.70 24.28 -3.94
C LEU A 464 -2.45 22.95 -3.80
N LEU A 465 -1.78 21.82 -4.06
CA LEU A 465 -2.38 20.51 -4.00
C LEU A 465 -2.21 19.89 -2.61
N PRO A 466 -3.29 19.38 -1.98
CA PRO A 466 -3.22 18.77 -0.65
C PRO A 466 -2.53 17.40 -0.62
N GLN A 467 -2.20 16.86 -1.79
CA GLN A 467 -1.59 15.54 -1.97
C GLN A 467 -0.74 15.53 -3.24
N GLN A 468 0.37 14.80 -3.19
CA GLN A 468 1.37 14.73 -4.25
C GLN A 468 1.39 13.35 -4.91
N PHE A 469 2.00 13.29 -6.10
CA PHE A 469 2.00 12.15 -7.03
C PHE A 469 0.62 11.79 -7.62
N TRP A 470 0.67 10.99 -8.70
CA TRP A 470 -0.52 10.47 -9.39
C TRP A 470 -1.36 9.50 -8.55
N ASP A 471 -0.75 8.77 -7.61
CA ASP A 471 -1.41 7.81 -6.72
C ASP A 471 -1.70 8.36 -5.32
N GLY A 472 -1.29 9.61 -5.04
CA GLY A 472 -1.49 10.22 -3.74
C GLY A 472 -0.69 9.57 -2.61
N ARG A 473 0.44 8.91 -2.90
CA ARG A 473 1.26 8.23 -1.88
C ARG A 473 1.90 9.17 -0.85
N VAL A 474 1.73 10.48 -1.05
CA VAL A 474 2.15 11.54 -0.14
C VAL A 474 0.95 12.45 0.08
N GLN A 475 0.26 12.24 1.20
CA GLN A 475 -0.94 13.00 1.58
C GLN A 475 -1.15 12.99 3.09
N SER A 476 -1.98 13.91 3.60
CA SER A 476 -2.51 13.81 4.96
C SER A 476 -3.75 12.90 4.97
N TYR A 477 -3.88 12.01 5.96
CA TYR A 477 -5.11 11.23 6.17
C TYR A 477 -6.11 11.92 7.12
N ALA A 478 -5.77 13.08 7.69
CA ALA A 478 -6.68 13.83 8.56
C ALA A 478 -7.80 14.50 7.74
N ALA A 479 -9.06 14.28 8.14
CA ALA A 479 -10.27 14.73 7.44
C ALA A 479 -10.36 16.25 7.20
N ALA A 480 -9.61 17.08 7.93
CA ALA A 480 -9.63 18.55 7.83
C ALA A 480 -8.42 19.15 7.09
N GLY A 481 -7.50 18.34 6.57
CA GLY A 481 -6.18 18.82 6.13
C GLY A 481 -5.31 19.28 7.33
N GLY A 482 -3.99 19.31 7.14
CA GLY A 482 -3.06 19.78 8.17
C GLY A 482 -2.62 18.75 9.22
N GLY A 483 -2.99 17.47 9.09
CA GLY A 483 -2.38 16.38 9.85
C GLY A 483 -1.04 15.91 9.24
N THR A 484 -0.24 15.17 9.99
CA THR A 484 1.00 14.55 9.50
C THR A 484 0.77 13.83 8.17
N VAL A 485 1.66 14.07 7.22
CA VAL A 485 1.71 13.39 5.94
C VAL A 485 2.06 11.93 6.17
N LYS A 486 1.32 11.05 5.51
CA LYS A 486 1.44 9.62 5.65
C LYS A 486 1.85 9.04 4.30
N THR A 487 2.77 8.10 4.36
CA THR A 487 3.37 7.41 3.24
C THR A 487 3.51 5.93 3.58
N LYS A 488 3.98 5.12 2.62
CA LYS A 488 4.31 3.71 2.88
C LYS A 488 5.60 3.52 3.68
N GLU A 489 6.48 4.51 3.68
CA GLU A 489 7.80 4.39 4.29
C GLU A 489 7.73 4.87 5.73
N ARG A 490 7.84 3.94 6.70
CA ARG A 490 7.86 4.27 8.13
C ARG A 490 8.88 5.33 8.47
N THR A 491 10.11 5.21 7.94
CA THR A 491 11.19 6.18 8.19
C THR A 491 10.86 7.59 7.72
N VAL A 492 9.98 7.74 6.72
CA VAL A 492 9.47 9.04 6.28
C VAL A 492 8.36 9.53 7.21
N ASN A 493 7.45 8.64 7.62
CA ASN A 493 6.38 8.95 8.55
C ASN A 493 6.93 9.40 9.93
N ASP A 494 8.04 8.82 10.38
CA ASP A 494 8.73 9.14 11.65
C ASP A 494 9.27 10.59 11.68
N LEU A 495 9.45 11.23 10.53
CA LEU A 495 9.81 12.66 10.44
C LEU A 495 8.65 13.58 10.88
N ALA A 496 7.44 13.03 11.01
CA ALA A 496 6.22 13.73 11.42
C ALA A 496 5.89 15.00 10.61
N MET A 497 6.34 15.05 9.35
CA MET A 497 6.17 16.22 8.49
C MET A 497 4.71 16.42 8.11
N THR A 498 4.28 17.68 7.99
CA THR A 498 2.89 18.05 7.68
C THR A 498 2.72 18.63 6.29
N ASP A 499 3.81 18.90 5.57
CA ASP A 499 3.81 19.49 4.22
C ASP A 499 3.98 18.42 3.14
N PRO A 500 2.93 18.08 2.35
CA PRO A 500 3.03 17.12 1.26
C PRO A 500 4.05 17.52 0.20
N LEU A 501 4.20 18.83 -0.06
CA LEU A 501 5.14 19.35 -1.07
C LEU A 501 6.60 19.12 -0.66
N ALA A 502 6.90 19.20 0.64
CA ALA A 502 8.22 18.82 1.15
C ALA A 502 8.41 17.30 1.11
N VAL A 503 7.44 16.53 1.63
CA VAL A 503 7.58 15.07 1.74
C VAL A 503 7.75 14.39 0.38
N GLN A 504 7.14 14.90 -0.70
CA GLN A 504 7.27 14.30 -2.03
C GLN A 504 8.73 14.25 -2.51
N ALA A 505 9.54 15.25 -2.15
CA ALA A 505 10.94 15.35 -2.60
C ALA A 505 11.84 14.23 -2.06
N LEU A 506 11.37 13.46 -1.06
CA LEU A 506 12.08 12.30 -0.50
C LEU A 506 12.08 11.08 -1.42
N PHE A 507 11.17 11.00 -2.41
CA PHE A 507 10.98 9.79 -3.20
C PHE A 507 11.83 9.74 -4.48
N PRO A 508 11.92 10.80 -5.31
CA PRO A 508 12.71 10.74 -6.54
C PRO A 508 14.20 10.46 -6.31
N VAL A 509 14.76 11.05 -5.24
CA VAL A 509 16.18 10.91 -4.84
C VAL A 509 16.57 9.46 -4.46
N ALA A 510 15.61 8.66 -4.02
CA ALA A 510 15.81 7.28 -3.61
C ALA A 510 15.36 6.24 -4.65
N SER A 511 14.69 6.68 -5.72
CA SER A 511 14.12 5.81 -6.74
C SER A 511 15.17 5.39 -7.78
N LEU A 512 15.29 4.08 -7.99
CA LEU A 512 16.23 3.49 -8.96
C LEU A 512 15.92 3.87 -10.41
N HIS A 513 14.64 4.09 -10.71
CA HIS A 513 14.19 4.51 -12.05
C HIS A 513 14.35 6.03 -12.26
N GLU A 514 14.59 6.79 -11.19
CA GLU A 514 14.69 8.24 -11.20
C GLU A 514 16.13 8.67 -10.86
N MET A 515 16.39 9.22 -9.66
CA MET A 515 17.65 9.88 -9.34
C MET A 515 18.67 8.99 -8.64
N ALA A 516 18.26 7.94 -7.92
CA ALA A 516 19.23 7.06 -7.26
C ALA A 516 20.08 6.27 -8.26
N GLY A 517 19.42 5.80 -9.32
CA GLY A 517 20.07 5.08 -10.41
C GLY A 517 20.85 3.85 -9.97
N ALA A 518 21.81 3.47 -10.80
CA ALA A 518 22.58 2.25 -10.63
C ALA A 518 23.63 2.38 -9.52
N THR A 519 24.13 3.61 -9.30
CA THR A 519 25.13 3.94 -8.28
C THR A 519 24.69 3.47 -6.90
N PHE A 520 23.41 3.66 -6.57
CA PHE A 520 22.85 3.26 -5.29
C PHE A 520 21.97 2.00 -5.37
N GLY A 521 21.98 1.28 -6.50
CA GLY A 521 21.02 0.24 -6.91
C GLY A 521 20.72 -0.91 -5.93
N GLY A 522 21.52 -1.07 -4.88
CA GLY A 522 21.33 -2.09 -3.84
C GLY A 522 21.15 -1.56 -2.42
N LEU A 523 21.16 -0.24 -2.23
CA LEU A 523 20.93 0.39 -0.95
C LEU A 523 19.42 0.57 -0.71
N ALA A 524 19.02 0.53 0.55
CA ALA A 524 17.64 0.85 0.90
C ALA A 524 17.43 2.38 0.84
N PRO A 525 16.21 2.87 0.51
CA PRO A 525 15.92 4.29 0.30
C PRO A 525 16.47 5.26 1.36
N GLN A 526 16.39 4.89 2.63
CA GLN A 526 16.91 5.66 3.76
C GLN A 526 18.44 5.77 3.77
N ASP A 527 19.14 4.72 3.36
CA ASP A 527 20.61 4.72 3.27
C ASP A 527 21.04 5.62 2.11
N ILE A 528 20.30 5.59 1.00
CA ILE A 528 20.51 6.50 -0.15
C ILE A 528 20.40 7.95 0.30
N ARG A 529 19.31 8.31 0.99
CA ARG A 529 19.13 9.68 1.53
C ARG A 529 20.25 10.07 2.50
N THR A 530 20.72 9.15 3.32
CA THR A 530 21.84 9.37 4.25
C THR A 530 23.13 9.69 3.49
N HIS A 531 23.47 8.90 2.46
CA HIS A 531 24.63 9.17 1.60
C HIS A 531 24.53 10.55 0.91
N LEU A 532 23.35 10.92 0.43
CA LEU A 532 23.13 12.23 -0.19
C LEU A 532 23.31 13.38 0.81
N LEU A 533 22.88 13.21 2.08
CA LEU A 533 23.13 14.20 3.12
C LEU A 533 24.62 14.32 3.46
N ASP A 534 25.34 13.20 3.56
CA ASP A 534 26.78 13.20 3.83
C ASP A 534 27.56 13.88 2.70
N ARG A 535 27.14 13.67 1.45
CA ARG A 535 27.65 14.39 0.29
C ARG A 535 27.46 15.91 0.42
N LEU A 536 26.26 16.37 0.80
CA LEU A 536 26.00 17.79 1.02
C LEU A 536 26.84 18.36 2.17
N ARG A 537 26.97 17.62 3.28
CA ARG A 537 27.78 18.00 4.46
C ARG A 537 29.26 18.14 4.14
N ALA A 538 29.76 17.39 3.16
CA ALA A 538 31.15 17.46 2.70
C ALA A 538 31.45 18.72 1.86
N VAL A 539 30.44 19.51 1.48
CA VAL A 539 30.60 20.74 0.71
C VAL A 539 30.36 21.95 1.63
N PRO A 540 31.40 22.67 2.06
CA PRO A 540 31.26 23.79 3.01
C PRO A 540 30.24 24.85 2.57
N ALA A 541 30.20 25.15 1.27
CA ALA A 541 29.25 26.11 0.73
C ALA A 541 27.78 25.68 0.91
N TYR A 542 27.47 24.38 0.85
CA TYR A 542 26.14 23.88 1.15
C TYR A 542 25.82 24.03 2.64
N VAL A 543 26.73 23.63 3.52
CA VAL A 543 26.55 23.77 4.97
C VAL A 543 26.25 25.23 5.34
N ASP A 544 27.00 26.19 4.81
CA ASP A 544 26.77 27.61 5.10
C ASP A 544 25.41 28.10 4.57
N ARG A 545 24.97 27.61 3.40
CA ARG A 545 23.64 27.92 2.87
C ARG A 545 22.51 27.32 3.70
N PHE A 546 22.68 26.11 4.23
CA PHE A 546 21.72 25.49 5.15
C PHE A 546 21.62 26.28 6.46
N ARG A 547 22.77 26.72 7.00
CA ARG A 547 22.80 27.55 8.21
C ARG A 547 22.09 28.88 8.02
N ASP A 548 22.32 29.53 6.88
CA ASP A 548 21.65 30.78 6.50
C ASP A 548 20.14 30.57 6.29
N ALA A 549 19.76 29.51 5.57
CA ALA A 549 18.37 29.14 5.29
C ALA A 549 17.51 28.90 6.54
N PHE A 550 18.09 28.27 7.57
CA PHE A 550 17.34 27.81 8.74
C PHE A 550 17.74 28.51 10.05
N GLY A 551 18.58 29.55 9.98
CA GLY A 551 18.98 30.36 11.15
C GLY A 551 19.85 29.60 12.15
N THR A 552 20.73 28.73 11.66
CA THR A 552 21.47 27.73 12.47
C THR A 552 22.98 27.91 12.40
N ALA A 553 23.45 29.16 12.42
CA ALA A 553 24.86 29.54 12.21
C ALA A 553 25.89 28.75 13.05
N ASP A 554 25.54 28.38 14.28
CA ASP A 554 26.45 27.71 15.21
C ASP A 554 26.35 26.18 15.20
N GLU A 555 25.38 25.60 14.47
CA GLU A 555 25.19 24.15 14.41
C GLU A 555 26.31 23.45 13.63
N ALA A 556 26.68 22.24 14.07
CA ALA A 556 27.62 21.39 13.33
C ALA A 556 27.01 20.98 11.97
N PRO A 557 27.82 20.62 10.94
CA PRO A 557 27.29 20.23 9.63
C PRO A 557 26.19 19.15 9.66
N ALA A 558 26.32 18.17 10.58
CA ALA A 558 25.34 17.10 10.74
C ALA A 558 23.98 17.58 11.26
N GLU A 559 23.98 18.63 12.08
CA GLU A 559 22.79 19.27 12.64
C GLU A 559 22.22 20.31 11.66
N ALA A 560 23.10 21.06 10.97
CA ALA A 560 22.74 22.06 9.98
C ALA A 560 22.01 21.44 8.76
N VAL A 561 22.57 20.35 8.24
CA VAL A 561 22.09 19.66 7.03
C VAL A 561 21.31 18.40 7.42
N THR A 562 19.98 18.55 7.54
CA THR A 562 19.05 17.46 7.86
C THR A 562 18.14 17.14 6.68
N LEU A 563 17.51 15.96 6.72
CA LEU A 563 16.57 15.54 5.69
C LEU A 563 15.36 16.48 5.58
N SER A 564 14.78 16.88 6.72
CA SER A 564 13.63 17.79 6.77
C SER A 564 13.96 19.15 6.17
N ARG A 565 15.11 19.73 6.54
CA ARG A 565 15.56 21.03 6.02
C ARG A 565 15.86 20.98 4.51
N LEU A 566 16.42 19.86 4.02
CA LEU A 566 16.66 19.66 2.59
C LEU A 566 15.34 19.78 1.81
N VAL A 567 14.31 19.06 2.24
CA VAL A 567 13.04 19.05 1.51
C VAL A 567 12.18 20.28 1.75
N GLU A 568 12.31 20.93 2.91
CA GLU A 568 11.69 22.23 3.19
C GLU A 568 12.27 23.32 2.27
N ALA A 569 13.59 23.32 2.02
CA ALA A 569 14.21 24.24 1.08
C ALA A 569 13.69 24.01 -0.36
N LEU A 570 13.64 22.76 -0.82
CA LEU A 570 13.06 22.41 -2.13
C LEU A 570 11.60 22.86 -2.25
N ALA A 571 10.78 22.59 -1.23
CA ALA A 571 9.39 23.00 -1.21
C ALA A 571 9.21 24.53 -1.14
N ALA A 572 10.11 25.25 -0.46
CA ALA A 572 10.12 26.71 -0.47
C ALA A 572 10.41 27.26 -1.88
N PHE A 573 11.29 26.61 -2.64
CA PHE A 573 11.52 26.96 -4.04
C PHE A 573 10.31 26.63 -4.93
N GLU A 574 9.72 25.43 -4.79
CA GLU A 574 8.56 25.01 -5.59
C GLU A 574 7.34 25.94 -5.41
N ARG A 575 7.18 26.54 -4.23
CA ARG A 575 6.14 27.56 -3.95
C ARG A 575 6.25 28.84 -4.79
N ARG A 576 7.40 29.08 -5.43
CA ARG A 576 7.57 30.20 -6.37
C ARG A 576 6.82 29.98 -7.70
N PHE A 577 6.36 28.75 -7.98
CA PHE A 577 5.67 28.40 -9.21
C PHE A 577 4.14 28.47 -9.09
N ILE A 578 3.63 29.46 -8.35
CA ILE A 578 2.19 29.74 -8.28
C ILE A 578 1.84 30.70 -9.42
N TYR A 579 1.32 30.14 -10.51
CA TYR A 579 0.91 30.86 -11.71
C TYR A 579 -0.59 30.70 -11.92
N THR A 580 -1.34 31.70 -11.47
CA THR A 580 -2.81 31.68 -11.41
C THR A 580 -3.47 32.93 -11.99
N ASP A 581 -2.81 33.64 -12.92
CA ASP A 581 -3.34 34.79 -13.68
C ASP A 581 -3.63 34.42 -15.16
N ALA A 582 -4.42 33.38 -15.38
CA ALA A 582 -4.87 33.02 -16.72
C ALA A 582 -5.98 34.00 -17.19
N PRO A 583 -6.30 34.06 -18.50
CA PRO A 583 -7.48 34.80 -18.98
C PRO A 583 -8.79 34.42 -18.26
N TRP A 584 -8.90 33.16 -17.81
CA TRP A 584 -9.98 32.71 -16.94
C TRP A 584 -10.04 33.48 -15.62
N ASP A 585 -8.91 33.67 -14.95
CA ASP A 585 -8.85 34.39 -13.66
C ASP A 585 -9.18 35.88 -13.83
N ARG A 586 -8.71 36.51 -14.92
CA ARG A 586 -9.12 37.90 -15.24
C ARG A 586 -10.61 38.04 -15.51
N TYR A 587 -11.21 37.06 -16.18
CA TYR A 587 -12.66 37.01 -16.37
C TYR A 587 -13.40 36.89 -15.02
N LEU A 588 -12.95 35.99 -14.14
CA LEU A 588 -13.49 35.87 -12.77
C LEU A 588 -13.32 37.16 -11.96
N ALA A 589 -12.26 37.93 -12.21
CA ALA A 589 -12.02 39.25 -11.60
C ALA A 589 -12.87 40.39 -12.23
N GLY A 590 -13.69 40.10 -13.25
CA GLY A 590 -14.64 41.03 -13.84
C GLY A 590 -14.25 41.59 -15.22
N ASP A 591 -13.11 41.18 -15.80
CA ASP A 591 -12.75 41.53 -17.18
C ASP A 591 -13.48 40.61 -18.18
N GLU A 592 -14.67 41.03 -18.60
CA GLU A 592 -15.48 40.27 -19.57
C GLU A 592 -14.82 40.13 -20.95
N THR A 593 -13.79 40.92 -21.25
CA THR A 593 -13.05 40.84 -22.52
C THR A 593 -11.89 39.84 -22.49
N ALA A 594 -11.60 39.26 -21.32
CA ALA A 594 -10.50 38.31 -21.16
C ALA A 594 -10.76 36.96 -21.86
N LEU A 595 -12.02 36.60 -22.11
CA LEU A 595 -12.41 35.39 -22.84
C LEU A 595 -13.09 35.75 -24.16
N SER A 596 -12.75 35.02 -25.21
CA SER A 596 -13.48 35.03 -26.48
C SER A 596 -14.81 34.26 -26.36
N ASP A 597 -15.75 34.53 -27.27
CA ASP A 597 -17.03 33.81 -27.35
C ASP A 597 -16.86 32.28 -27.38
N ALA A 598 -15.86 31.79 -28.13
CA ALA A 598 -15.57 30.36 -28.21
C ALA A 598 -15.10 29.78 -26.87
N GLN A 599 -14.31 30.54 -26.10
CA GLN A 599 -13.88 30.13 -24.76
C GLN A 599 -15.04 30.12 -23.76
N ILE A 600 -15.96 31.08 -23.87
CA ILE A 600 -17.18 31.12 -23.03
C ILE A 600 -18.08 29.93 -23.36
N GLN A 601 -18.27 29.60 -24.65
CA GLN A 601 -18.96 28.38 -25.08
C GLN A 601 -18.31 27.13 -24.49
N GLY A 602 -16.97 27.04 -24.56
CA GLY A 602 -16.20 25.96 -23.99
C GLY A 602 -16.38 25.83 -22.47
N ALA A 603 -16.39 26.95 -21.74
CA ALA A 603 -16.64 26.96 -20.30
C ALA A 603 -18.06 26.48 -19.96
N LEU A 604 -19.08 26.95 -20.69
CA LEU A 604 -20.46 26.52 -20.49
C LEU A 604 -20.65 25.03 -20.78
N LEU A 605 -19.92 24.46 -21.75
CA LEU A 605 -19.85 23.02 -21.97
C LEU A 605 -19.12 22.31 -20.82
N PHE A 606 -17.98 22.83 -20.39
CA PHE A 606 -17.15 22.25 -19.33
C PHE A 606 -17.92 22.08 -18.01
N PHE A 607 -18.74 23.06 -17.65
CA PHE A 607 -19.58 23.06 -16.45
C PHE A 607 -20.98 22.44 -16.66
N GLY A 608 -21.26 21.84 -17.83
CA GLY A 608 -22.54 21.18 -18.11
C GLY A 608 -23.76 22.10 -18.26
N ALA A 609 -23.55 23.40 -18.44
CA ALA A 609 -24.63 24.38 -18.61
C ALA A 609 -25.32 24.27 -19.97
N VAL A 610 -24.62 23.80 -21.00
CA VAL A 610 -25.18 23.55 -22.35
C VAL A 610 -25.82 22.18 -22.44
N ASP A 611 -25.16 21.16 -21.89
CA ASP A 611 -25.60 19.77 -21.88
C ASP A 611 -25.15 19.11 -20.56
N PRO A 612 -26.07 18.71 -19.66
CA PRO A 612 -25.71 18.12 -18.39
C PRO A 612 -25.02 16.75 -18.51
N ALA A 613 -25.11 16.09 -19.68
CA ALA A 613 -24.35 14.86 -19.96
C ALA A 613 -22.86 15.13 -20.23
N ILE A 614 -22.49 16.39 -20.52
CA ILE A 614 -21.10 16.83 -20.71
C ILE A 614 -20.77 17.74 -19.54
N ASN A 615 -20.27 17.17 -18.44
CA ASN A 615 -19.94 17.94 -17.23
C ASN A 615 -18.55 17.56 -16.70
N CYS A 616 -17.52 18.12 -17.34
CA CYS A 616 -16.12 17.93 -16.96
C CYS A 616 -15.86 18.36 -15.51
N ALA A 617 -16.58 19.39 -15.05
CA ALA A 617 -16.45 19.95 -13.71
C ALA A 617 -16.89 19.00 -12.58
N GLN A 618 -17.57 17.88 -12.89
CA GLN A 618 -17.85 16.83 -11.89
C GLN A 618 -16.58 16.25 -11.26
N CYS A 619 -15.49 16.20 -12.03
CA CYS A 619 -14.17 15.77 -11.54
C CYS A 619 -13.18 16.94 -11.53
N HIS A 620 -13.22 17.79 -12.55
CA HIS A 620 -12.32 18.94 -12.69
C HIS A 620 -12.95 20.24 -12.18
N GLY A 621 -13.51 20.20 -10.97
CA GLY A 621 -14.17 21.34 -10.31
C GLY A 621 -13.21 22.27 -9.55
N GLY A 622 -13.77 23.36 -9.01
CA GLY A 622 -13.04 24.32 -8.17
C GLY A 622 -11.96 25.13 -8.90
N ASP A 623 -11.27 25.98 -8.15
CA ASP A 623 -10.35 26.96 -8.72
C ASP A 623 -9.08 26.37 -9.34
N LEU A 624 -8.73 25.12 -8.99
CA LEU A 624 -7.61 24.37 -9.57
C LEU A 624 -8.03 23.41 -10.69
N PHE A 625 -9.33 23.33 -11.01
CA PHE A 625 -9.90 22.37 -11.96
C PHE A 625 -9.56 20.92 -11.61
N THR A 626 -9.71 20.58 -10.34
CA THR A 626 -9.55 19.24 -9.78
C THR A 626 -10.29 19.14 -8.45
N ASP A 627 -11.00 18.04 -8.26
CA ASP A 627 -11.58 17.63 -6.98
C ASP A 627 -10.54 16.92 -6.07
N GLY A 628 -9.35 16.62 -6.59
CA GLY A 628 -8.35 15.81 -5.91
C GLY A 628 -8.76 14.34 -5.71
N ALA A 629 -9.90 13.89 -6.23
CA ALA A 629 -10.33 12.50 -6.06
C ALA A 629 -9.49 11.55 -6.92
N PHE A 630 -9.53 10.25 -6.59
CA PHE A 630 -8.88 9.20 -7.37
C PHE A 630 -9.92 8.50 -8.24
N ARG A 631 -9.65 8.40 -9.54
CA ARG A 631 -10.61 7.86 -10.52
C ARG A 631 -9.91 6.96 -11.52
N ASN A 632 -10.55 5.85 -11.86
CA ASN A 632 -10.13 4.97 -12.94
C ASN A 632 -10.94 5.29 -14.19
N ILE A 633 -10.30 5.91 -15.17
CA ILE A 633 -10.91 6.24 -16.48
C ILE A 633 -10.48 5.26 -17.58
N LEU A 634 -9.88 4.12 -17.20
CA LEU A 634 -9.34 3.09 -18.10
C LEU A 634 -8.29 3.64 -19.07
N ALA A 635 -7.44 4.56 -18.57
CA ALA A 635 -6.34 5.12 -19.33
C ALA A 635 -5.33 4.03 -19.74
N PRO A 636 -4.84 4.02 -21.00
CA PRO A 636 -3.84 3.04 -21.42
C PRO A 636 -2.58 3.10 -20.56
N GLN A 637 -2.12 1.95 -20.05
CA GLN A 637 -0.83 1.85 -19.37
C GLN A 637 0.29 1.76 -20.42
N LEU A 638 1.34 2.57 -20.25
CA LEU A 638 2.57 2.53 -21.05
C LEU A 638 3.79 2.26 -20.15
N GLY A 639 4.85 1.72 -20.75
CA GLY A 639 6.11 1.50 -20.05
C GLY A 639 6.13 0.29 -19.12
N PRO A 640 7.06 0.27 -18.14
CA PRO A 640 7.32 -0.92 -17.33
C PRO A 640 6.27 -1.20 -16.24
N GLY A 641 5.37 -0.26 -15.96
CA GLY A 641 4.45 -0.33 -14.81
C GLY A 641 5.20 -0.23 -13.47
N LYS A 642 4.52 -0.57 -12.38
CA LYS A 642 5.05 -0.49 -11.01
C LYS A 642 5.40 -1.86 -10.41
N GLY A 643 5.52 -2.89 -11.25
CA GLY A 643 5.84 -4.24 -10.77
C GLY A 643 4.64 -4.99 -10.20
N ASN A 644 3.41 -4.48 -10.40
CA ASN A 644 2.21 -5.07 -9.84
C ASN A 644 1.58 -6.10 -10.79
N GLY A 645 0.60 -6.83 -10.26
CA GLY A 645 -0.17 -7.83 -10.98
C GLY A 645 0.62 -9.09 -11.30
N TYR A 646 -0.07 -10.09 -11.85
CA TYR A 646 0.51 -11.39 -12.17
C TYR A 646 1.68 -11.29 -13.17
N THR A 647 1.62 -10.30 -14.07
CA THR A 647 2.66 -10.08 -15.09
C THR A 647 3.84 -9.25 -14.61
N GLY A 648 3.75 -8.65 -13.40
CA GLY A 648 4.74 -7.71 -12.88
C GLY A 648 4.87 -6.43 -13.72
N ARG A 649 3.86 -6.09 -14.53
CA ARG A 649 3.87 -4.93 -15.44
C ARG A 649 2.71 -3.98 -15.22
N GLU A 650 1.86 -4.25 -14.24
CA GLU A 650 0.73 -3.38 -13.93
C GLU A 650 1.18 -2.22 -13.05
N ASP A 651 0.44 -1.13 -13.12
CA ASP A 651 0.48 -0.03 -12.18
C ASP A 651 -0.89 0.03 -11.51
N TRP A 652 -0.98 -0.46 -10.27
CA TRP A 652 -2.24 -0.46 -9.54
C TRP A 652 -2.72 0.94 -9.13
N GLY A 653 -1.94 2.00 -9.38
CA GLY A 653 -2.32 3.36 -9.09
C GLY A 653 -2.55 3.58 -7.60
N ARG A 654 -3.71 4.13 -7.26
CA ARG A 654 -4.13 4.42 -5.89
C ARG A 654 -4.22 3.17 -5.02
N ALA A 655 -4.62 2.02 -5.56
CA ALA A 655 -4.58 0.75 -4.82
C ALA A 655 -3.17 0.34 -4.42
N GLY A 656 -2.15 0.87 -5.10
CA GLY A 656 -0.79 0.77 -4.61
C GLY A 656 -0.66 1.38 -3.22
N VAL A 657 -1.33 2.49 -2.92
CA VAL A 657 -1.22 3.27 -1.67
C VAL A 657 -2.19 2.83 -0.60
N THR A 658 -3.45 2.60 -0.98
CA THR A 658 -4.53 2.24 -0.03
C THR A 658 -4.64 0.75 0.17
N PHE A 659 -4.08 -0.02 -0.76
CA PHE A 659 -4.22 -1.48 -0.84
C PHE A 659 -5.70 -1.91 -0.94
N ASP A 660 -6.57 -0.99 -1.35
CA ASP A 660 -7.98 -1.23 -1.59
C ASP A 660 -8.19 -1.66 -3.04
N ALA A 661 -8.84 -2.81 -3.25
CA ALA A 661 -9.13 -3.30 -4.58
C ALA A 661 -10.00 -2.34 -5.42
N ARG A 662 -10.86 -1.52 -4.77
CA ARG A 662 -11.71 -0.50 -5.42
C ARG A 662 -10.89 0.62 -6.05
N ASP A 663 -9.70 0.87 -5.53
CA ASP A 663 -8.78 1.91 -6.00
C ASP A 663 -7.86 1.45 -7.14
N ARG A 664 -8.03 0.21 -7.63
CA ARG A 664 -7.16 -0.31 -8.68
C ARG A 664 -7.26 0.53 -9.95
N TYR A 665 -6.10 0.93 -10.44
CA TYR A 665 -5.92 1.77 -11.62
C TYR A 665 -6.56 3.17 -11.47
N ALA A 666 -6.93 3.56 -10.26
CA ALA A 666 -7.39 4.90 -9.99
C ALA A 666 -6.19 5.83 -9.83
N PHE A 667 -6.27 7.02 -10.43
CA PHE A 667 -5.25 8.07 -10.30
C PHE A 667 -5.92 9.38 -9.93
N ARG A 668 -5.18 10.25 -9.26
CA ARG A 668 -5.65 11.57 -8.86
C ARG A 668 -6.10 12.34 -10.09
N THR A 669 -7.29 12.93 -10.04
CA THR A 669 -7.74 13.91 -11.02
C THR A 669 -6.70 15.04 -11.07
N PRO A 670 -5.93 15.22 -12.17
CA PRO A 670 -4.95 16.29 -12.23
C PRO A 670 -5.64 17.65 -12.35
N GLY A 671 -5.02 18.70 -11.82
CA GLY A 671 -5.47 20.07 -12.10
C GLY A 671 -5.30 20.38 -13.59
N LEU A 672 -6.21 21.16 -14.16
CA LEU A 672 -6.16 21.52 -15.59
C LEU A 672 -5.54 22.90 -15.85
N ARG A 673 -5.08 23.60 -14.81
CA ARG A 673 -4.27 24.81 -14.99
C ARG A 673 -3.00 24.45 -15.77
N ASN A 674 -2.71 25.22 -16.82
CA ASN A 674 -1.57 25.04 -17.71
C ASN A 674 -1.55 23.73 -18.54
N VAL A 675 -2.66 22.98 -18.61
CA VAL A 675 -2.71 21.69 -19.32
C VAL A 675 -2.30 21.78 -20.80
N THR A 676 -2.53 22.91 -21.47
CA THR A 676 -2.14 23.10 -22.87
C THR A 676 -0.63 23.17 -23.08
N LEU A 677 0.15 23.27 -22.01
CA LEU A 677 1.62 23.39 -22.03
C LEU A 677 2.33 22.09 -21.60
N THR A 678 1.59 21.10 -21.09
CA THR A 678 2.15 19.95 -20.34
C THR A 678 1.83 18.61 -20.98
N ALA A 679 1.64 18.56 -22.30
CA ALA A 679 1.57 17.30 -23.02
C ALA A 679 2.92 16.55 -22.93
N PRO A 680 2.94 15.20 -23.03
CA PRO A 680 1.81 14.27 -23.17
C PRO A 680 0.97 14.09 -21.90
N TYR A 681 -0.27 13.58 -22.04
CA TYR A 681 -1.31 13.58 -21.01
C TYR A 681 -1.51 12.25 -20.27
N LEU A 682 -2.15 12.34 -19.10
CA LEU A 682 -2.47 11.25 -18.17
C LEU A 682 -1.25 10.68 -17.45
N HIS A 683 -1.49 9.77 -16.48
CA HIS A 683 -0.44 9.22 -15.61
C HIS A 683 0.65 8.47 -16.36
N SER A 684 0.36 7.95 -17.55
CA SER A 684 1.28 7.20 -18.42
C SER A 684 1.78 7.99 -19.63
N GLY A 685 1.32 9.23 -19.82
CA GLY A 685 1.66 10.04 -21.00
C GLY A 685 1.06 9.51 -22.30
N ALA A 686 -0.07 8.80 -22.23
CA ALA A 686 -0.63 8.05 -23.36
C ALA A 686 -1.11 8.90 -24.55
N TYR A 687 -1.30 10.21 -24.38
CA TYR A 687 -1.89 11.10 -25.39
C TYR A 687 -1.10 12.36 -25.64
#